data_AF-A0AAW2L3A1-F1
#
_entry.id   AF-A0AAW2L3A1-F1
#
_cell.length_a   1.000
_cell.length_b   1.000
_cell.length_c   1.000
_cell.angle_alpha   90.00
_cell.angle_beta   90.00
_cell.angle_gamma   90.00
#
_symmetry.space_group_name_H-M   'P 1'
#
loop_
_entity.id
_entity.type
_entity.pdbx_description
1 polymer ?
#
loop_
_entity_poly.entity_id
_entity_poly.type
_entity_poly.pdbx_seq_one_letter_code
_entity_poly.pdbx_strand_id
1 'polypeptide(L)'
;METGNGSKDGLYSVLLRDYSAHAAATCMNRLAKLSARWIGNHGFSIGINDVTPGDVLNKEKKLTIDKEYGQCTDYIENYNSGKLELLPGCNRAETLEAKITGTLNNIRERTANVCMKNLNWRNSPLIMSQCGSKGSPINICQMIACVGQQSVGGRRAPNGFVDRTLPHFERGAKDPDKHPDADDSDPQLEKCHQSGPRAQFAGLGLTEYKLIQAKGFVQNSFYTGLSATEFFFHTMGGREGLVDTAVKTADTGYMSRRLMKALEDLSVHYDNTVRSCQCSIVHGGDGMDPTDEEKWASLNFERLFMKAKATCPAAEEKSLNTEEIKKIVNEMIEERLPKSTVDLEEECSKDPNPLDTPSKKETLETFDKSLESFIERKHPSSDLMLKLNEGRYSGENHVSLEKLASNVSGITRNQLLVFLETCITRYNSKKIEAGTAIGAIGAQSIGEPGTQMTLKTFHFAGVASMNVTLGVPRIKEIINAAKRINTPIITTALQCNDNDIIAKLVKGRIEKTLLEQVAKSIKTSQASRSASIVITLDMKRIQGAQLSIDAYTVKESILQTPRMKLKEQLVKVLNARKLEVVLQADRSKLHFELHALKNKLSKVVVKGINSVERVIIVNEAKEKDPTRKKLKLLVEGLNHIGYSAYMVDDPIRKKYRAWFSQGAQAI
;
A
#
# COMPACT_ATOMS: atom_id res chain seq x y z
N MET A 1 -2.81 29.28 10.64
CA MET A 1 -3.05 29.59 9.22
C MET A 1 -1.98 28.88 8.41
N GLU A 2 -2.35 27.83 7.68
CA GLU A 2 -1.42 27.26 6.70
C GLU A 2 -1.41 28.15 5.45
N THR A 3 -0.24 28.70 5.12
CA THR A 3 0.01 29.44 3.88
C THR A 3 0.77 28.58 2.86
N GLY A 4 0.96 27.29 3.17
CA GLY A 4 1.77 26.35 2.39
C GLY A 4 1.08 25.85 1.12
N ASN A 5 1.89 25.28 0.22
CA ASN A 5 1.51 24.89 -1.14
C ASN A 5 0.77 23.52 -1.23
N GLY A 6 0.42 22.91 -0.09
CA GLY A 6 0.01 21.50 -0.03
C GLY A 6 -1.43 21.23 0.40
N SER A 7 -2.12 22.19 1.03
CA SER A 7 -3.49 21.99 1.54
C SER A 7 -4.51 22.83 0.76
N LYS A 8 -5.60 22.17 0.35
CA LYS A 8 -6.73 22.82 -0.35
C LYS A 8 -7.43 23.88 0.53
N ASP A 9 -7.21 23.83 1.85
CA ASP A 9 -7.76 24.76 2.84
C ASP A 9 -6.80 25.91 3.20
N GLY A 10 -5.67 26.05 2.50
CA GLY A 10 -4.71 27.13 2.72
C GLY A 10 -5.27 28.52 2.44
N LEU A 11 -4.72 29.55 3.11
CA LEU A 11 -5.22 30.93 3.01
C LEU A 11 -5.32 31.44 1.56
N TYR A 12 -4.31 31.18 0.74
CA TYR A 12 -4.29 31.65 -0.65
C TYR A 12 -5.30 30.92 -1.54
N SER A 13 -5.49 29.62 -1.31
CA SER A 13 -6.54 28.84 -1.97
C SER A 13 -7.93 29.39 -1.62
N VAL A 14 -8.16 29.73 -0.36
CA VAL A 14 -9.40 30.37 0.11
C VAL A 14 -9.60 31.72 -0.59
N LEU A 15 -8.59 32.59 -0.62
CA LEU A 15 -8.69 33.92 -1.26
C LEU A 15 -8.91 33.83 -2.78
N LEU A 16 -8.23 32.90 -3.44
CA LEU A 16 -8.37 32.64 -4.87
C LEU A 16 -9.80 32.23 -5.21
N ARG A 17 -10.34 31.28 -4.44
CA ARG A 17 -11.69 30.76 -4.64
C ARG A 17 -12.77 31.77 -4.25
N ASP A 18 -12.58 32.49 -3.15
CA ASP A 18 -13.63 33.33 -2.56
C ASP A 18 -13.73 34.74 -3.09
N TYR A 19 -12.63 35.31 -3.58
CA TYR A 19 -12.59 36.69 -4.01
C TYR A 19 -12.10 36.82 -5.44
N SER A 20 -10.80 36.62 -5.68
CA SER A 20 -10.20 36.66 -7.01
C SER A 20 -8.73 36.25 -6.96
N ALA A 21 -8.18 35.89 -8.12
CA ALA A 21 -6.74 35.69 -8.31
C ALA A 21 -5.95 36.97 -7.94
N HIS A 22 -6.48 38.15 -8.26
CA HIS A 22 -5.84 39.42 -7.92
C HIS A 22 -5.73 39.64 -6.40
N ALA A 23 -6.80 39.35 -5.65
CA ALA A 23 -6.80 39.45 -4.18
C ALA A 23 -5.78 38.49 -3.55
N ALA A 24 -5.74 37.24 -4.02
CA ALA A 24 -4.76 36.25 -3.58
C ALA A 24 -3.31 36.70 -3.88
N ALA A 25 -3.03 37.14 -5.11
CA ALA A 25 -1.72 37.64 -5.53
C ALA A 25 -1.27 38.87 -4.73
N THR A 26 -2.18 39.80 -4.46
CA THR A 26 -1.91 40.98 -3.64
C THR A 26 -1.57 40.59 -2.21
N CYS A 27 -2.31 39.64 -1.62
CA CYS A 27 -2.02 39.12 -0.28
C CYS A 27 -0.66 38.41 -0.22
N MET A 28 -0.34 37.56 -1.21
CA MET A 28 0.96 36.91 -1.35
C MET A 28 2.10 37.94 -1.39
N ASN A 29 1.97 38.98 -2.22
CA ASN A 29 2.97 40.04 -2.34
C ASN A 29 3.16 40.83 -1.04
N ARG A 30 2.07 41.11 -0.31
CA ARG A 30 2.14 41.78 1.00
C ARG A 30 2.89 40.92 2.01
N LEU A 31 2.55 39.63 2.11
CA LEU A 31 3.22 38.72 3.02
C LEU A 31 4.70 38.55 2.65
N ALA A 32 5.03 38.35 1.37
CA ALA A 32 6.41 38.22 0.93
C ALA A 32 7.27 39.45 1.29
N LYS A 33 6.75 40.67 1.05
CA LYS A 33 7.43 41.92 1.39
C LYS A 33 7.61 42.13 2.89
N LEU A 34 6.60 41.74 3.68
CA LEU A 34 6.63 41.82 5.14
C LEU A 34 7.63 40.82 5.70
N SER A 35 7.51 39.54 5.32
CA SER A 35 8.36 38.45 5.81
C SER A 35 9.83 38.69 5.47
N ALA A 36 10.15 39.16 4.24
CA ALA A 36 11.52 39.44 3.84
C ALA A 36 12.18 40.53 4.71
N ARG A 37 11.45 41.63 5.02
CA ARG A 37 11.96 42.69 5.90
C ARG A 37 12.01 42.25 7.36
N TRP A 38 10.97 41.56 7.82
CA TRP A 38 10.86 41.12 9.21
C TRP A 38 11.95 40.11 9.56
N ILE A 39 12.17 39.08 8.73
CA ILE A 39 13.21 38.07 9.00
C ILE A 39 14.62 38.67 8.92
N GLY A 40 14.84 39.63 8.01
CA GLY A 40 16.10 40.36 7.90
C GLY A 40 16.41 41.20 9.14
N ASN A 41 15.41 41.86 9.72
CA ASN A 41 15.58 42.69 10.92
C ASN A 41 15.57 41.86 12.22
N HIS A 42 14.78 40.79 12.28
CA HIS A 42 14.70 39.92 13.45
C HIS A 42 15.97 39.08 13.60
N GLY A 43 16.55 38.63 12.48
CA GLY A 43 17.64 37.67 12.45
C GLY A 43 17.15 36.26 12.77
N PHE A 44 17.46 35.32 11.88
CA PHE A 44 17.22 33.90 12.12
C PHE A 44 18.46 33.13 11.66
N SER A 45 19.12 32.45 12.60
CA SER A 45 20.37 31.75 12.35
C SER A 45 20.33 30.35 12.94
N ILE A 46 21.06 29.44 12.32
CA ILE A 46 21.36 28.11 12.83
C ILE A 46 22.83 28.05 13.22
N GLY A 47 23.12 27.54 14.41
CA GLY A 47 24.48 27.36 14.92
C GLY A 47 24.80 25.90 15.24
N ILE A 48 26.06 25.64 15.60
CA ILE A 48 26.49 24.32 16.06
C ILE A 48 25.82 23.92 17.39
N ASN A 49 25.48 24.91 18.23
CA ASN A 49 24.80 24.68 19.50
C ASN A 49 23.40 24.09 19.32
N ASP A 50 22.73 24.41 18.21
CA ASP A 50 21.37 23.93 17.88
C ASP A 50 21.32 22.43 17.56
N VAL A 51 22.47 21.88 17.15
CA VAL A 51 22.65 20.46 16.79
C VAL A 51 23.49 19.68 17.81
N THR A 52 23.97 20.34 18.86
CA THR A 52 24.76 19.70 19.90
C THR A 52 23.83 18.93 20.84
N PRO A 53 24.01 17.60 20.99
CA PRO A 53 23.17 16.81 21.88
C PRO A 53 23.52 17.09 23.35
N GLY A 54 22.49 17.39 24.17
CA GLY A 54 22.67 17.51 25.62
C GLY A 54 22.99 16.17 26.30
N ASP A 55 23.53 16.21 27.52
CA ASP A 55 23.95 15.01 28.24
C ASP A 55 22.79 14.05 28.56
N VAL A 56 21.62 14.60 28.88
CA VAL A 56 20.39 13.83 29.11
C VAL A 56 20.01 13.07 27.85
N LEU A 57 20.02 13.75 26.71
CA LEU A 57 19.73 13.15 25.41
C LEU A 57 20.74 12.05 25.06
N ASN A 58 22.03 12.25 25.32
CA ASN A 58 23.05 11.23 25.05
C ASN A 58 22.87 9.97 25.91
N LYS A 59 22.46 10.12 27.18
CA LYS A 59 22.15 8.99 28.06
C LYS A 59 20.90 8.25 27.60
N GLU A 60 19.80 8.96 27.34
CA GLU A 60 18.55 8.36 26.87
C GLU A 60 18.69 7.70 25.50
N LYS A 61 19.46 8.32 24.59
CA LYS A 61 19.81 7.75 23.28
C LYS A 61 20.52 6.41 23.45
N LYS A 62 21.59 6.36 24.26
CA LYS A 62 22.36 5.12 24.46
C LYS A 62 21.48 4.02 25.03
N LEU A 63 20.72 4.31 26.10
CA LEU A 63 19.77 3.37 26.70
C LEU A 63 18.75 2.83 25.69
N THR A 64 18.21 3.70 24.83
CA THR A 64 17.23 3.30 23.81
C THR A 64 17.86 2.38 22.76
N ILE A 65 19.08 2.70 22.29
CA ILE A 65 19.76 1.90 21.28
C ILE A 65 20.19 0.55 21.85
N ASP A 66 20.77 0.53 23.04
CA ASP A 66 21.25 -0.70 23.70
C ASP A 66 20.09 -1.67 23.99
N LYS A 67 18.92 -1.16 24.42
CA LYS A 67 17.71 -1.96 24.62
C LYS A 67 17.23 -2.65 23.34
N GLU A 68 17.24 -1.94 22.22
CA GLU A 68 16.74 -2.47 20.94
C GLU A 68 17.78 -3.38 20.26
N TYR A 69 19.07 -3.13 20.51
CA TYR A 69 20.12 -4.07 20.13
C TYR A 69 20.00 -5.38 20.88
N GLY A 70 19.67 -5.35 22.18
CA GLY A 70 19.37 -6.56 22.96
C GLY A 70 18.23 -7.39 22.35
N GLN A 71 17.17 -6.75 21.86
CA GLN A 71 16.10 -7.47 21.14
C GLN A 71 16.59 -8.09 19.83
N CYS A 72 17.49 -7.41 19.11
CA CYS A 72 18.05 -7.93 17.87
C CYS A 72 18.98 -9.13 18.13
N THR A 73 19.77 -9.11 19.21
CA THR A 73 20.61 -10.25 19.62
C THR A 73 19.73 -11.44 20.01
N ASP A 74 18.65 -11.21 20.77
CA ASP A 74 17.68 -12.26 21.12
C ASP A 74 17.09 -12.93 19.87
N TYR A 75 16.78 -12.16 18.81
CA TYR A 75 16.28 -12.73 17.56
C TYR A 75 17.33 -13.60 16.84
N ILE A 76 18.61 -13.22 16.93
CA ILE A 76 19.71 -13.95 16.31
C ILE A 76 20.01 -15.23 17.10
N GLU A 77 19.97 -15.19 18.43
CA GLU A 77 20.08 -16.40 19.26
C GLU A 77 18.92 -17.36 19.03
N ASN A 78 17.69 -16.86 18.93
CA ASN A 78 16.51 -17.66 18.58
C ASN A 78 16.63 -18.24 17.16
N TYR A 79 17.27 -17.53 16.24
CA TYR A 79 17.55 -18.03 14.91
C TYR A 79 18.57 -19.18 14.95
N ASN A 80 19.69 -18.98 15.65
CA ASN A 80 20.76 -19.98 15.77
C ASN A 80 20.28 -21.24 16.51
N SER A 81 19.46 -21.08 17.55
CA SER A 81 18.88 -22.19 18.32
C SER A 81 17.68 -22.88 17.65
N GLY A 82 17.21 -22.39 16.50
CA GLY A 82 16.08 -23.00 15.80
C GLY A 82 14.69 -22.65 16.32
N LYS A 83 14.59 -21.79 17.33
CA LYS A 83 13.33 -21.45 18.02
C LYS A 83 12.58 -20.25 17.41
N LEU A 84 13.15 -19.58 16.42
CA LEU A 84 12.55 -18.39 15.82
C LEU A 84 11.19 -18.69 15.16
N GLU A 85 10.14 -18.05 15.67
CA GLU A 85 8.82 -18.10 15.04
C GLU A 85 8.83 -17.41 13.67
N LEU A 86 8.34 -18.16 12.68
CA LEU A 86 8.30 -17.76 11.28
C LEU A 86 7.14 -16.81 10.98
N LEU A 87 7.44 -15.75 10.22
CA LEU A 87 6.39 -14.90 9.65
C LEU A 87 5.72 -15.61 8.47
N PRO A 88 4.41 -15.40 8.24
CA PRO A 88 3.69 -16.07 7.17
C PRO A 88 4.29 -15.72 5.79
N GLY A 89 4.68 -16.78 5.07
CA GLY A 89 5.24 -16.68 3.72
C GLY A 89 6.73 -16.33 3.65
N CYS A 90 7.42 -16.14 4.79
CA CYS A 90 8.85 -15.89 4.84
C CYS A 90 9.60 -17.19 5.18
N ASN A 91 10.82 -17.34 4.67
CA ASN A 91 11.75 -18.34 5.22
C ASN A 91 12.33 -17.87 6.58
N ARG A 92 13.13 -18.71 7.25
CA ARG A 92 13.71 -18.37 8.59
C ARG A 92 14.62 -17.14 8.51
N ALA A 93 15.45 -17.06 7.48
CA ALA A 93 16.37 -15.95 7.23
C ALA A 93 15.64 -14.63 6.95
N GLU A 94 14.65 -14.64 6.07
CA GLU A 94 13.79 -13.51 5.73
C GLU A 94 12.96 -13.05 6.92
N THR A 95 12.49 -13.99 7.75
CA THR A 95 11.80 -13.65 8.99
C THR A 95 12.73 -12.89 9.95
N LEU A 96 13.97 -13.37 10.09
CA LEU A 96 14.98 -12.70 10.91
C LEU A 96 15.28 -11.30 10.36
N GLU A 97 15.51 -11.18 9.06
CA GLU A 97 15.76 -9.90 8.38
C GLU A 97 14.60 -8.92 8.54
N ALA A 98 13.36 -9.38 8.38
CA ALA A 98 12.16 -8.55 8.55
C ALA A 98 12.00 -8.08 10.00
N LYS A 99 12.17 -8.97 10.99
CA LYS A 99 12.10 -8.62 12.42
C LYS A 99 13.18 -7.61 12.79
N ILE A 100 14.44 -7.86 12.42
CA ILE A 100 15.54 -6.94 12.72
C ILE A 100 15.35 -5.60 12.00
N THR A 101 15.00 -5.60 10.71
CA THR A 101 14.80 -4.35 9.97
C THR A 101 13.66 -3.53 10.57
N GLY A 102 12.57 -4.18 11.01
CA GLY A 102 11.48 -3.53 11.74
C GLY A 102 11.96 -2.88 13.04
N THR A 103 12.69 -3.62 13.88
CA THR A 103 13.27 -3.10 15.13
C THR A 103 14.23 -1.93 14.88
N LEU A 104 15.14 -2.04 13.91
CA LEU A 104 16.11 -0.98 13.59
C LEU A 104 15.46 0.29 13.02
N ASN A 105 14.38 0.16 12.25
CA ASN A 105 13.60 1.31 11.81
C ASN A 105 12.88 1.98 12.99
N ASN A 106 12.35 1.20 13.93
CA ASN A 106 11.72 1.72 15.14
C ASN A 106 12.72 2.47 16.05
N ILE A 107 14.00 2.07 16.08
CA ILE A 107 15.04 2.81 16.81
C ILE A 107 15.04 4.27 16.36
N ARG A 108 15.06 4.52 15.04
CA ARG A 108 15.11 5.87 14.47
C ARG A 108 13.92 6.73 14.89
N GLU A 109 12.71 6.17 14.87
CA GLU A 109 11.50 6.87 15.28
C GLU A 109 11.48 7.18 16.78
N ARG A 110 11.88 6.22 17.62
CA ARG A 110 11.95 6.41 19.07
C ARG A 110 13.01 7.44 19.46
N THR A 111 14.21 7.35 18.87
CA THR A 111 15.26 8.35 19.10
C THR A 111 14.87 9.72 18.58
N ALA A 112 14.11 9.80 17.47
CA ALA A 112 13.58 11.08 16.99
C ALA A 112 12.62 11.70 18.01
N ASN A 113 11.69 10.91 18.57
CA ASN A 113 10.78 11.40 19.60
C ASN A 113 11.50 11.86 20.87
N VAL A 114 12.51 11.11 21.32
CA VAL A 114 13.35 11.48 22.46
C VAL A 114 14.13 12.77 22.17
N CYS A 115 14.68 12.90 20.96
CA CYS A 115 15.36 14.12 20.52
C CYS A 115 14.43 15.32 20.55
N MET A 116 13.24 15.23 19.95
CA MET A 116 12.30 16.35 19.84
C MET A 116 11.75 16.81 21.20
N LYS A 117 11.65 15.91 22.19
CA LYS A 117 11.23 16.25 23.56
C LYS A 117 12.31 17.00 24.35
N ASN A 118 13.57 16.69 24.09
CA ASN A 118 14.71 17.26 24.82
C ASN A 118 15.24 18.57 24.21
N LEU A 119 14.86 18.90 22.97
CA LEU A 119 15.26 20.15 22.33
C LEU A 119 14.48 21.35 22.89
N ASN A 120 15.18 22.47 23.05
CA ASN A 120 14.55 23.72 23.45
C ASN A 120 13.57 24.19 22.36
N TRP A 121 12.42 24.72 22.77
CA TRP A 121 11.41 25.28 21.85
C TRP A 121 11.94 26.41 20.96
N ARG A 122 13.00 27.12 21.39
CA ARG A 122 13.68 28.17 20.60
C ARG A 122 14.69 27.63 19.57
N ASN A 123 14.90 26.32 19.51
CA ASN A 123 15.89 25.74 18.64
C ASN A 123 15.54 25.97 17.15
N SER A 124 16.46 26.54 16.37
CA SER A 124 16.18 26.95 14.98
C SER A 124 15.74 25.79 14.07
N PRO A 125 16.40 24.61 14.04
CA PRO A 125 15.94 23.46 13.25
C PRO A 125 14.56 22.95 13.68
N LEU A 126 14.25 23.00 14.98
CA LEU A 126 12.94 22.59 15.51
C LEU A 126 11.84 23.50 14.98
N ILE A 127 12.04 24.82 15.04
CA ILE A 127 11.13 25.82 14.49
C ILE A 127 10.94 25.60 12.98
N MET A 128 12.02 25.38 12.23
CA MET A 128 11.98 25.13 10.78
C MET A 128 11.15 23.90 10.41
N SER A 129 11.28 22.81 11.18
CA SER A 129 10.52 21.59 10.98
C SER A 129 9.05 21.74 11.39
N GLN A 130 8.76 22.47 12.48
CA GLN A 130 7.38 22.70 12.94
C GLN A 130 6.61 23.62 11.99
N CYS A 131 7.26 24.63 11.41
CA CYS A 131 6.63 25.52 10.43
C CYS A 131 6.56 24.91 9.01
N GLY A 132 7.18 23.74 8.79
CA GLY A 132 7.21 23.06 7.49
C GLY A 132 8.03 23.78 6.42
N SER A 133 8.96 24.66 6.82
CA SER A 133 9.81 25.42 5.89
C SER A 133 10.81 24.52 5.16
N LYS A 134 11.71 23.88 5.91
CA LYS A 134 12.66 22.90 5.40
C LYS A 134 13.12 21.99 6.52
N GLY A 135 13.11 20.69 6.23
CA GLY A 135 13.50 19.68 7.19
C GLY A 135 12.32 19.02 7.87
N SER A 136 12.56 17.82 8.37
CA SER A 136 11.61 16.99 9.09
C SER A 136 12.18 16.63 10.47
N PRO A 137 11.37 16.12 11.41
CA PRO A 137 11.86 15.63 12.69
C PRO A 137 12.96 14.55 12.52
N ILE A 138 12.85 13.79 11.43
CA ILE A 138 13.83 12.80 11.02
C ILE A 138 15.18 13.45 10.68
N ASN A 139 15.20 14.54 9.91
CA ASN A 139 16.45 15.21 9.54
C ASN A 139 17.17 15.76 10.78
N ILE A 140 16.42 16.32 11.73
CA ILE A 140 16.94 16.80 13.01
C ILE A 140 17.53 15.62 13.80
N CYS A 141 16.79 14.51 13.90
CA CYS A 141 17.27 13.29 14.56
C CYS A 141 18.58 12.77 13.95
N GLN A 142 18.76 12.84 12.63
CA GLN A 142 20.00 12.39 11.98
C GLN A 142 21.20 13.27 12.30
N MET A 143 20.98 14.58 12.44
CA MET A 143 22.04 15.52 12.81
C MET A 143 22.45 15.37 14.27
N ILE A 144 21.49 15.15 15.18
CA ILE A 144 21.70 15.23 16.63
C ILE A 144 21.82 13.85 17.28
N ALA A 145 20.85 12.97 17.02
CA ALA A 145 20.72 11.68 17.70
C ALA A 145 21.38 10.52 16.94
N CYS A 146 20.79 9.97 15.88
CA CYS A 146 21.41 8.90 15.09
C CYS A 146 20.92 8.94 13.64
N VAL A 147 21.78 8.52 12.70
CA VAL A 147 21.44 8.48 11.28
C VAL A 147 20.47 7.33 10.96
N GLY A 148 20.67 6.15 11.58
CA GLY A 148 19.82 4.97 11.48
C GLY A 148 20.26 3.96 10.41
N GLN A 149 19.40 2.96 10.14
CA GLN A 149 19.66 1.92 9.15
C GLN A 149 19.76 2.48 7.72
N GLN A 150 20.86 2.18 7.03
CA GLN A 150 21.01 2.43 5.60
C GLN A 150 20.52 1.21 4.84
N SER A 151 19.44 1.38 4.08
CA SER A 151 18.95 0.34 3.17
C SER A 151 19.56 0.52 1.79
N VAL A 152 19.87 -0.61 1.14
CA VAL A 152 20.33 -0.66 -0.24
C VAL A 152 19.47 -1.67 -0.99
N GLY A 153 18.78 -1.22 -2.05
CA GLY A 153 17.84 -2.05 -2.80
C GLY A 153 16.70 -2.58 -1.93
N GLY A 154 16.22 -1.80 -0.96
CA GLY A 154 15.13 -2.16 -0.05
C GLY A 154 15.45 -3.22 1.00
N ARG A 155 16.70 -3.66 1.09
CA ARG A 155 17.20 -4.59 2.09
C ARG A 155 18.35 -3.94 2.86
N ARG A 156 18.83 -4.58 3.93
CA ARG A 156 20.09 -4.18 4.57
C ARG A 156 21.26 -4.42 3.61
N ALA A 157 22.42 -3.81 3.89
CA ALA A 157 23.58 -3.89 3.01
C ALA A 157 23.91 -5.35 2.63
N PRO A 158 23.98 -5.71 1.33
CA PRO A 158 24.28 -7.07 0.91
C PRO A 158 25.74 -7.44 1.19
N ASN A 159 26.05 -8.73 1.18
CA ASN A 159 27.43 -9.19 1.29
C ASN A 159 28.18 -8.87 -0.01
N GLY A 160 29.17 -7.96 0.09
CA GLY A 160 30.09 -7.67 -1.01
C GLY A 160 31.32 -8.60 -1.05
N PHE A 161 31.56 -9.34 0.04
CA PHE A 161 32.66 -10.29 0.19
C PHE A 161 32.11 -11.67 0.62
N VAL A 162 32.95 -12.69 0.59
CA VAL A 162 32.59 -14.07 1.00
C VAL A 162 32.06 -14.06 2.43
N ASP A 163 30.77 -14.38 2.58
CA ASP A 163 30.01 -14.44 3.82
C ASP A 163 30.12 -13.20 4.73
N ARG A 164 30.34 -12.00 4.15
CA ARG A 164 30.38 -10.73 4.90
C ARG A 164 30.22 -9.49 4.02
N THR A 165 29.91 -8.38 4.65
CA THR A 165 29.74 -7.08 3.98
C THR A 165 31.07 -6.36 3.72
N LEU A 166 31.96 -6.31 4.72
CA LEU A 166 33.27 -5.68 4.65
C LEU A 166 34.32 -6.57 5.34
N PRO A 167 35.61 -6.49 4.94
CA PRO A 167 36.68 -7.28 5.54
C PRO A 167 36.92 -7.02 7.03
N HIS A 168 36.47 -5.86 7.53
CA HIS A 168 36.54 -5.46 8.95
C HIS A 168 35.58 -6.23 9.86
N PHE A 169 34.58 -6.92 9.28
CA PHE A 169 33.64 -7.76 10.02
C PHE A 169 34.01 -9.24 9.88
N GLU A 170 33.62 -10.02 10.89
CA GLU A 170 33.82 -11.46 10.91
C GLU A 170 33.00 -12.14 9.79
N ARG A 171 33.47 -13.31 9.34
CA ARG A 171 32.70 -14.10 8.37
C ARG A 171 31.47 -14.67 9.05
N GLY A 172 30.35 -14.71 8.35
CA GLY A 172 29.09 -15.12 8.94
C GLY A 172 28.56 -14.13 9.97
N ALA A 173 29.11 -12.91 10.07
CA ALA A 173 28.64 -11.83 10.96
C ALA A 173 27.24 -11.27 10.57
N LYS A 174 26.42 -12.11 9.93
CA LYS A 174 24.95 -12.13 9.85
C LYS A 174 24.43 -13.24 8.92
N ASP A 175 25.24 -14.22 8.52
CA ASP A 175 24.76 -15.18 7.52
C ASP A 175 23.94 -16.30 8.17
N PRO A 176 22.69 -16.48 7.73
CA PRO A 176 21.79 -17.50 8.25
C PRO A 176 22.22 -18.94 7.96
N ASP A 177 23.27 -19.14 7.16
CA ASP A 177 23.61 -20.43 6.55
C ASP A 177 24.88 -21.11 7.09
N LYS A 178 25.57 -20.55 8.08
CA LYS A 178 26.74 -21.23 8.69
C LYS A 178 26.64 -21.32 10.20
N HIS A 179 26.17 -22.48 10.66
CA HIS A 179 26.70 -23.08 11.88
C HIS A 179 28.22 -23.30 11.70
N PRO A 180 29.06 -23.21 12.75
CA PRO A 180 30.49 -23.53 12.67
C PRO A 180 30.82 -25.01 12.40
N ASP A 181 29.91 -25.80 11.82
CA ASP A 181 30.13 -27.21 11.53
C ASP A 181 30.25 -27.47 10.03
N ALA A 182 31.49 -27.63 9.60
CA ALA A 182 32.01 -28.78 8.83
C ALA A 182 33.03 -28.38 7.76
N ASP A 183 34.17 -29.06 7.84
CA ASP A 183 35.09 -29.38 6.74
C ASP A 183 35.83 -28.24 6.04
N ASP A 184 37.03 -27.93 6.56
CA ASP A 184 38.20 -27.82 5.70
C ASP A 184 39.39 -28.50 6.40
N SER A 185 39.78 -29.63 5.83
CA SER A 185 41.03 -30.34 6.12
C SER A 185 42.18 -29.57 5.47
N ASP A 186 42.59 -28.47 6.10
CA ASP A 186 43.84 -27.78 5.74
C ASP A 186 44.84 -27.82 6.91
N PRO A 187 45.74 -28.82 6.96
CA PRO A 187 46.68 -29.02 8.06
C PRO A 187 47.80 -27.96 8.13
N GLN A 188 47.78 -26.91 7.31
CA GLN A 188 48.82 -25.86 7.33
C GLN A 188 48.45 -24.58 8.10
N LEU A 189 47.20 -24.42 8.56
CA LEU A 189 46.78 -23.24 9.34
C LEU A 189 46.86 -23.40 10.87
N GLU A 190 47.13 -24.61 11.39
CA GLU A 190 47.21 -24.87 12.84
C GLU A 190 48.50 -24.39 13.51
N LYS A 191 49.55 -23.99 12.76
CA LYS A 191 50.83 -23.60 13.37
C LYS A 191 50.99 -22.11 13.71
N CYS A 192 50.05 -21.25 13.34
CA CYS A 192 50.12 -19.81 13.64
C CYS A 192 49.24 -19.34 14.81
N HIS A 193 48.52 -20.24 15.49
CA HIS A 193 47.55 -19.87 16.53
C HIS A 193 47.99 -20.11 17.99
N GLN A 194 49.26 -20.47 18.26
CA GLN A 194 49.72 -20.78 19.62
C GLN A 194 50.55 -19.69 20.34
N SER A 195 50.61 -18.46 19.83
CA SER A 195 51.28 -17.37 20.58
C SER A 195 50.59 -16.02 20.37
N GLY A 196 49.46 -15.82 21.05
CA GLY A 196 48.84 -14.50 21.15
C GLY A 196 47.81 -14.47 22.28
N PRO A 197 47.69 -13.38 23.04
CA PRO A 197 46.80 -13.30 24.20
C PRO A 197 45.35 -13.19 23.72
N ARG A 198 44.73 -14.31 23.36
CA ARG A 198 43.35 -14.36 22.82
C ARG A 198 42.37 -15.13 23.68
N ALA A 199 42.74 -15.47 24.92
CA ALA A 199 41.88 -16.21 25.86
C ALA A 199 41.36 -15.38 27.04
N GLN A 200 41.54 -14.05 27.06
CA GLN A 200 41.12 -13.20 28.21
C GLN A 200 40.03 -12.16 27.89
N PHE A 201 39.51 -12.10 26.66
CA PHE A 201 38.50 -11.09 26.28
C PHE A 201 37.12 -11.66 25.90
N ALA A 202 36.83 -12.92 26.25
CA ALA A 202 35.51 -13.54 26.04
C ALA A 202 34.45 -13.11 27.09
N GLY A 203 34.73 -12.07 27.89
CA GLY A 203 33.91 -11.65 29.04
C GLY A 203 33.30 -10.24 28.95
N LEU A 204 33.33 -9.58 27.79
CA LEU A 204 32.71 -8.26 27.60
C LEU A 204 31.86 -8.33 26.34
N GLY A 205 30.56 -8.01 26.45
CA GLY A 205 29.56 -8.04 25.37
C GLY A 205 29.82 -7.05 24.22
N LEU A 206 31.05 -6.99 23.70
CA LEU A 206 31.53 -6.14 22.61
C LEU A 206 31.51 -6.87 21.25
N THR A 207 31.35 -8.20 21.23
CA THR A 207 31.28 -9.02 20.01
C THR A 207 29.90 -8.95 19.34
N GLU A 208 28.83 -8.86 20.13
CA GLU A 208 27.44 -8.85 19.64
C GLU A 208 27.04 -7.53 18.95
N TYR A 209 27.56 -6.39 19.43
CA TYR A 209 27.27 -5.07 18.85
C TYR A 209 27.82 -4.91 17.43
N LYS A 210 28.96 -5.56 17.14
CA LYS A 210 29.58 -5.54 15.80
C LYS A 210 28.70 -6.23 14.76
N LEU A 211 27.87 -7.17 15.17
CA LEU A 211 26.98 -7.92 14.30
C LEU A 211 25.95 -6.98 13.67
N ILE A 212 25.24 -6.17 14.46
CA ILE A 212 24.19 -5.24 13.99
C ILE A 212 24.81 -4.14 13.10
N GLN A 213 25.98 -3.62 13.50
CA GLN A 213 26.74 -2.64 12.71
C GLN A 213 27.20 -3.20 11.35
N ALA A 214 27.43 -4.51 11.24
CA ALA A 214 27.98 -5.14 10.04
C ALA A 214 27.09 -5.04 8.78
N LYS A 215 25.80 -4.68 8.86
CA LYS A 215 24.96 -4.49 7.63
C LYS A 215 24.37 -3.08 7.53
N GLY A 216 25.15 -2.07 7.89
CA GLY A 216 24.83 -0.69 7.56
C GLY A 216 23.89 0.03 8.52
N PHE A 217 23.82 -0.38 9.79
CA PHE A 217 23.23 0.47 10.82
C PHE A 217 24.24 1.52 11.26
N VAL A 218 23.86 2.80 11.19
CA VAL A 218 24.68 3.93 11.62
C VAL A 218 24.15 4.47 12.95
N GLN A 219 24.91 4.24 14.02
CA GLN A 219 24.56 4.63 15.38
C GLN A 219 24.91 6.09 15.67
N ASN A 220 25.98 6.57 15.05
CA ASN A 220 26.46 7.93 15.20
C ASN A 220 25.53 8.93 14.47
N SER A 221 25.53 10.16 14.95
CA SER A 221 24.89 11.29 14.26
C SER A 221 25.91 12.04 13.40
N PHE A 222 25.43 12.95 12.55
CA PHE A 222 26.34 13.81 11.79
C PHE A 222 27.16 14.74 12.70
N TYR A 223 26.62 15.12 13.87
CA TYR A 223 27.36 15.90 14.86
C TYR A 223 28.52 15.10 15.48
N THR A 224 28.27 13.85 15.90
CA THR A 224 29.33 13.02 16.50
C THR A 224 30.39 12.58 15.49
N GLY A 225 30.02 12.55 14.21
CA GLY A 225 30.85 12.03 13.12
C GLY A 225 30.68 10.52 12.93
N LEU A 226 30.73 10.07 11.67
CA LEU A 226 30.61 8.66 11.32
C LEU A 226 31.96 7.95 11.41
N SER A 227 31.96 6.70 11.87
CA SER A 227 33.12 5.82 11.72
C SER A 227 33.36 5.46 10.25
N ALA A 228 34.56 4.97 9.91
CA ALA A 228 34.90 4.64 8.52
C ALA A 228 33.96 3.61 7.87
N THR A 229 33.53 2.58 8.63
CA THR A 229 32.58 1.56 8.15
C THR A 229 31.17 2.12 7.98
N GLU A 230 30.70 2.93 8.94
CA GLU A 230 29.42 3.62 8.86
C GLU A 230 29.37 4.62 7.68
N PHE A 231 30.45 5.37 7.48
CA PHE A 231 30.58 6.30 6.36
C PHE A 231 30.47 5.56 5.03
N PHE A 232 31.13 4.41 4.88
CA PHE A 232 31.01 3.59 3.67
C PHE A 232 29.56 3.15 3.41
N PHE A 233 28.86 2.62 4.42
CA PHE A 233 27.45 2.25 4.26
C PHE A 233 26.53 3.44 3.96
N HIS A 234 26.78 4.59 4.57
CA HIS A 234 26.04 5.80 4.30
C HIS A 234 26.24 6.29 2.86
N THR A 235 27.47 6.29 2.36
CA THR A 235 27.76 6.66 0.97
C THR A 235 27.13 5.68 -0.03
N MET A 236 27.05 4.39 0.30
CA MET A 236 26.38 3.38 -0.52
C MET A 236 24.88 3.68 -0.67
N GLY A 237 24.18 3.95 0.43
CA GLY A 237 22.76 4.36 0.40
C GLY A 237 22.53 5.69 -0.31
N GLY A 238 23.42 6.68 -0.08
CA GLY A 238 23.37 7.98 -0.75
C GLY A 238 23.55 7.86 -2.27
N ARG A 239 24.50 7.04 -2.73
CA ARG A 239 24.75 6.81 -4.16
C ARG A 239 23.56 6.14 -4.85
N GLU A 240 22.88 5.20 -4.19
CA GLU A 240 21.66 4.61 -4.75
C GLU A 240 20.60 5.69 -5.02
N GLY A 241 20.34 6.59 -4.05
CA GLY A 241 19.37 7.68 -4.22
C GLY A 241 19.72 8.67 -5.33
N LEU A 242 21.02 8.97 -5.51
CA LEU A 242 21.50 9.82 -6.60
C LEU A 242 21.30 9.17 -7.98
N VAL A 243 21.65 7.89 -8.10
CA VAL A 243 21.46 7.13 -9.34
C VAL A 243 19.97 6.94 -9.66
N ASP A 244 19.16 6.67 -8.64
CA ASP A 244 17.71 6.52 -8.75
C ASP A 244 17.09 7.79 -9.34
N THR A 245 17.49 8.97 -8.88
CA THR A 245 17.05 10.26 -9.45
C THR A 245 17.42 10.39 -10.93
N ALA A 246 18.66 10.07 -11.32
CA ALA A 246 19.11 10.19 -12.70
C ALA A 246 18.35 9.24 -13.66
N VAL A 247 18.11 7.99 -13.24
CA VAL A 247 17.37 7.01 -14.06
C VAL A 247 15.88 7.38 -14.15
N LYS A 248 15.28 7.84 -13.04
CA LYS A 248 13.87 8.27 -13.02
C LYS A 248 13.58 9.31 -14.08
N THR A 249 14.36 10.38 -14.14
CA THR A 249 14.10 11.52 -15.02
C THR A 249 13.96 11.09 -16.48
N ALA A 250 14.81 10.16 -16.93
CA ALA A 250 14.75 9.62 -18.28
C ALA A 250 13.49 8.77 -18.53
N ASP A 251 13.21 7.81 -17.63
CA ASP A 251 12.07 6.89 -17.78
C ASP A 251 10.71 7.61 -17.67
N THR A 252 10.57 8.52 -16.69
CA THR A 252 9.33 9.27 -16.46
C THR A 252 9.09 10.30 -17.54
N GLY A 253 10.14 10.94 -18.05
CA GLY A 253 10.04 11.86 -19.19
C GLY A 253 9.56 11.15 -20.46
N TYR A 254 10.09 9.95 -20.74
CA TYR A 254 9.64 9.13 -21.87
C TYR A 254 8.17 8.70 -21.72
N MET A 255 7.78 8.27 -20.50
CA MET A 255 6.40 7.90 -20.20
C MET A 255 5.43 9.07 -20.39
N SER A 256 5.75 10.25 -19.82
CA SER A 256 4.94 11.47 -19.96
C SER A 256 4.79 11.87 -21.43
N ARG A 257 5.87 11.84 -22.22
CA ARG A 257 5.80 12.13 -23.66
C ARG A 257 4.88 11.17 -24.42
N ARG A 258 4.89 9.88 -24.05
CA ARG A 258 4.01 8.88 -24.68
C ARG A 258 2.55 9.09 -24.32
N LEU A 259 2.25 9.43 -23.06
CA LEU A 259 0.90 9.77 -22.63
C LEU A 259 0.39 11.01 -23.36
N MET A 260 1.22 12.05 -23.50
CA MET A 260 0.86 13.26 -24.22
C MET A 260 0.44 12.95 -25.66
N LYS A 261 1.28 12.22 -26.41
CA LYS A 261 0.95 11.82 -27.78
C LYS A 261 -0.31 10.98 -27.93
N ALA A 262 -0.71 10.25 -26.89
CA ALA A 262 -1.91 9.42 -26.92
C ALA A 262 -3.18 10.20 -26.59
N LEU A 263 -3.06 11.34 -25.89
CA LEU A 263 -4.18 12.09 -25.32
C LEU A 263 -4.26 13.54 -25.84
N GLU A 264 -3.31 14.01 -26.65
CA GLU A 264 -3.28 15.39 -27.17
C GLU A 264 -4.52 15.75 -28.01
N ASP A 265 -5.13 14.75 -28.65
CA ASP A 265 -6.31 14.90 -29.50
C ASP A 265 -7.65 14.97 -28.74
N LEU A 266 -7.66 14.78 -27.40
CA LEU A 266 -8.89 14.75 -26.62
C LEU A 266 -9.25 16.13 -26.06
N SER A 267 -10.40 16.63 -26.50
CA SER A 267 -10.96 17.91 -26.06
C SER A 267 -12.43 17.81 -25.67
N VAL A 268 -12.86 18.69 -24.78
CA VAL A 268 -14.28 18.85 -24.41
C VAL A 268 -15.01 19.62 -25.52
N HIS A 269 -16.15 19.12 -25.98
CA HIS A 269 -17.02 19.79 -26.94
C HIS A 269 -18.20 20.50 -26.27
N TYR A 270 -18.85 21.41 -27.00
CA TYR A 270 -19.98 22.22 -26.50
C TYR A 270 -21.20 21.40 -26.05
N ASP A 271 -21.33 20.16 -26.52
CA ASP A 271 -22.37 19.23 -26.06
C ASP A 271 -22.02 18.54 -24.74
N ASN A 272 -20.92 18.94 -24.08
CA ASN A 272 -20.34 18.34 -22.87
C ASN A 272 -19.83 16.90 -23.08
N THR A 273 -19.48 16.52 -24.32
CA THR A 273 -18.79 15.26 -24.60
C THR A 273 -17.31 15.48 -24.80
N VAL A 274 -16.47 14.53 -24.37
CA VAL A 274 -15.04 14.53 -24.74
C VAL A 274 -14.92 13.72 -26.02
N ARG A 275 -14.29 14.27 -27.06
CA ARG A 275 -14.09 13.57 -28.33
C ARG A 275 -12.65 13.64 -28.77
N SER A 276 -12.26 12.63 -29.55
CA SER A 276 -11.01 12.64 -30.33
C SER A 276 -11.21 13.41 -31.63
N CYS A 277 -10.12 13.73 -32.33
CA CYS A 277 -10.09 14.24 -33.70
C CYS A 277 -10.95 13.42 -34.70
N GLN A 278 -11.18 12.13 -34.44
CA GLN A 278 -12.05 11.27 -35.25
C GLN A 278 -13.54 11.33 -34.87
N CYS A 279 -13.93 12.27 -34.00
CA CYS A 279 -15.28 12.42 -33.42
C CYS A 279 -15.77 11.21 -32.62
N SER A 280 -14.89 10.27 -32.25
CA SER A 280 -15.22 9.19 -31.31
C SER A 280 -15.41 9.76 -29.91
N ILE A 281 -16.56 9.48 -29.30
CA ILE A 281 -16.89 9.94 -27.95
C ILE A 281 -16.12 9.09 -26.93
N VAL A 282 -15.33 9.76 -26.10
CA VAL A 282 -14.72 9.19 -24.89
C VAL A 282 -15.50 9.78 -23.73
N HIS A 283 -16.40 9.01 -23.12
CA HIS A 283 -17.32 9.54 -22.11
C HIS A 283 -16.57 10.08 -20.87
N GLY A 284 -16.83 11.33 -20.51
CA GLY A 284 -16.32 11.97 -19.29
C GLY A 284 -17.40 11.91 -18.20
N GLY A 285 -17.02 11.47 -17.00
CA GLY A 285 -17.96 11.15 -15.91
C GLY A 285 -18.87 12.31 -15.46
N ASP A 286 -18.39 13.16 -14.56
CA ASP A 286 -19.21 14.15 -13.84
C ASP A 286 -19.28 15.54 -14.50
N GLY A 287 -18.43 15.80 -15.49
CA GLY A 287 -18.38 17.09 -16.22
C GLY A 287 -17.83 18.25 -15.39
N MET A 288 -17.12 17.96 -14.29
CA MET A 288 -16.49 18.94 -13.42
C MET A 288 -15.04 19.19 -13.81
N ASP A 289 -14.56 20.40 -13.57
CA ASP A 289 -13.15 20.75 -13.75
C ASP A 289 -12.31 20.29 -12.55
N PRO A 290 -11.31 19.41 -12.74
CA PRO A 290 -10.45 18.93 -11.67
C PRO A 290 -9.63 20.03 -10.98
N THR A 291 -9.38 21.18 -11.61
CA THR A 291 -8.57 22.25 -10.99
C THR A 291 -9.29 22.96 -9.85
N ASP A 292 -10.63 23.03 -9.91
CA ASP A 292 -11.46 23.78 -8.94
C ASP A 292 -12.17 22.90 -7.90
N GLU A 293 -11.83 21.61 -7.84
CA GLU A 293 -12.40 20.69 -6.85
C GLU A 293 -11.87 20.91 -5.42
N GLU A 294 -12.78 21.03 -4.46
CA GLU A 294 -12.44 21.26 -3.05
C GLU A 294 -12.25 19.95 -2.25
N LYS A 295 -13.08 18.93 -2.47
CA LYS A 295 -13.01 17.56 -1.89
C LYS A 295 -13.61 16.55 -2.91
N TRP A 296 -13.63 15.26 -2.57
CA TRP A 296 -14.26 14.16 -3.36
C TRP A 296 -15.78 14.38 -3.63
N ALA A 297 -16.35 15.45 -3.08
CA ALA A 297 -17.62 16.03 -3.48
C ALA A 297 -17.34 17.50 -3.89
N SER A 298 -17.98 17.96 -4.97
CA SER A 298 -17.64 19.20 -5.69
C SER A 298 -17.58 20.47 -4.82
N LEU A 299 -18.13 20.49 -3.59
CA LEU A 299 -18.11 21.63 -2.66
C LEU A 299 -17.84 21.22 -1.20
N ASN A 300 -17.13 22.08 -0.45
CA ASN A 300 -16.99 21.97 1.01
C ASN A 300 -18.11 22.75 1.73
N PHE A 301 -19.27 22.12 1.90
CA PHE A 301 -20.46 22.73 2.51
C PHE A 301 -20.21 23.31 3.90
N GLU A 302 -19.41 22.64 4.73
CA GLU A 302 -19.05 23.12 6.08
C GLU A 302 -18.41 24.50 6.05
N ARG A 303 -17.40 24.66 5.18
CA ARG A 303 -16.68 25.93 5.04
C ARG A 303 -17.58 27.01 4.44
N LEU A 304 -18.35 26.68 3.40
CA LEU A 304 -19.26 27.64 2.76
C LEU A 304 -20.34 28.13 3.73
N PHE A 305 -20.86 27.24 4.58
CA PHE A 305 -21.82 27.59 5.62
C PHE A 305 -21.20 28.52 6.68
N MET A 306 -19.99 28.22 7.15
CA MET A 306 -19.26 29.10 8.07
C MET A 306 -18.96 30.47 7.45
N LYS A 307 -18.64 30.51 6.15
CA LYS A 307 -18.47 31.76 5.40
C LYS A 307 -19.76 32.57 5.33
N ALA A 308 -20.89 31.93 5.02
CA ALA A 308 -22.19 32.59 4.97
C ALA A 308 -22.56 33.19 6.32
N LYS A 309 -22.35 32.44 7.42
CA LYS A 309 -22.54 32.95 8.79
C LYS A 309 -21.61 34.12 9.15
N ALA A 310 -20.36 34.09 8.70
CA ALA A 310 -19.40 35.16 8.96
C ALA A 310 -19.67 36.43 8.13
N THR A 311 -20.19 36.27 6.90
CA THR A 311 -20.50 37.39 5.99
C THR A 311 -21.81 38.07 6.38
N CYS A 312 -22.80 37.28 6.80
CA CYS A 312 -24.12 37.75 7.24
C CYS A 312 -24.33 37.36 8.72
N PRO A 313 -23.89 38.17 9.68
CA PRO A 313 -24.12 37.89 11.09
C PRO A 313 -25.63 37.91 11.39
N ALA A 314 -26.07 37.07 12.32
CA ALA A 314 -27.50 36.78 12.54
C ALA A 314 -28.35 37.98 13.01
N ALA A 315 -27.73 39.09 13.44
CA ALA A 315 -28.42 40.29 13.94
C ALA A 315 -29.61 39.95 14.88
N GLU A 316 -30.70 40.73 14.85
CA GLU A 316 -31.95 40.43 15.58
C GLU A 316 -32.90 39.50 14.80
N GLU A 317 -32.44 38.85 13.73
CA GLU A 317 -33.29 38.00 12.91
C GLU A 317 -33.67 36.70 13.63
N LYS A 318 -34.94 36.30 13.52
CA LYS A 318 -35.42 35.03 14.06
C LYS A 318 -34.80 33.86 13.30
N SER A 319 -34.40 32.83 14.04
CA SER A 319 -33.99 31.55 13.46
C SER A 319 -35.17 30.87 12.76
N LEU A 320 -34.94 30.35 11.56
CA LEU A 320 -35.95 29.63 10.79
C LEU A 320 -36.33 28.28 11.40
N ASN A 321 -37.56 27.84 11.14
CA ASN A 321 -38.02 26.50 11.51
C ASN A 321 -37.67 25.47 10.42
N THR A 322 -37.69 24.17 10.77
CA THR A 322 -37.28 23.06 9.90
C THR A 322 -38.09 23.00 8.60
N GLU A 323 -39.40 23.23 8.68
CA GLU A 323 -40.30 23.22 7.52
C GLU A 323 -40.05 24.41 6.59
N GLU A 324 -39.73 25.57 7.16
CA GLU A 324 -39.41 26.78 6.40
C GLU A 324 -38.09 26.62 5.64
N ILE A 325 -37.09 25.98 6.27
CA ILE A 325 -35.80 25.70 5.63
C ILE A 325 -35.99 24.71 4.47
N LYS A 326 -36.70 23.60 4.69
CA LYS A 326 -36.99 22.62 3.63
C LYS A 326 -37.73 23.27 2.46
N LYS A 327 -38.70 24.14 2.75
CA LYS A 327 -39.44 24.88 1.74
C LYS A 327 -38.52 25.81 0.92
N ILE A 328 -37.70 26.63 1.57
CA ILE A 328 -36.77 27.56 0.90
C ILE A 328 -35.74 26.80 0.05
N VAL A 329 -35.21 25.68 0.55
CA VAL A 329 -34.25 24.84 -0.17
C VAL A 329 -34.89 24.26 -1.44
N ASN A 330 -36.07 23.65 -1.31
CA ASN A 330 -36.76 23.06 -2.46
C ASN A 330 -37.14 24.11 -3.51
N GLU A 331 -37.66 25.27 -3.08
CA GLU A 331 -37.99 26.40 -3.97
C GLU A 331 -36.75 26.88 -4.74
N MET A 332 -35.61 27.08 -4.07
CA MET A 332 -34.38 27.55 -4.73
C MET A 332 -33.76 26.51 -5.67
N ILE A 333 -33.81 25.22 -5.32
CA ILE A 333 -33.28 24.15 -6.18
C ILE A 333 -34.14 24.04 -7.45
N GLU A 334 -35.47 24.02 -7.31
CA GLU A 334 -36.37 23.91 -8.46
C GLU A 334 -36.29 25.11 -9.41
N GLU A 335 -36.12 26.34 -8.88
CA GLU A 335 -36.00 27.55 -9.69
C GLU A 335 -34.67 27.63 -10.45
N ARG A 336 -33.55 27.27 -9.81
CA ARG A 336 -32.20 27.56 -10.31
C ARG A 336 -31.48 26.36 -10.93
N LEU A 337 -31.94 25.14 -10.66
CA LEU A 337 -31.47 23.91 -11.28
C LEU A 337 -32.67 23.17 -11.88
N PRO A 338 -33.21 23.64 -13.02
CA PRO A 338 -34.31 22.94 -13.67
C PRO A 338 -33.83 21.52 -14.03
N LYS A 339 -34.55 20.51 -13.54
CA LYS A 339 -34.41 19.13 -14.03
C LYS A 339 -34.63 19.21 -15.53
N SER A 340 -33.58 19.05 -16.33
CA SER A 340 -33.70 19.18 -17.78
C SER A 340 -34.71 18.14 -18.28
N THR A 341 -35.89 18.62 -18.63
CA THR A 341 -36.90 17.94 -19.42
C THR A 341 -36.39 17.85 -20.85
N VAL A 342 -35.62 16.80 -21.13
CA VAL A 342 -35.59 16.23 -22.47
C VAL A 342 -36.18 14.83 -22.33
N ASP A 343 -37.50 14.79 -22.43
CA ASP A 343 -38.24 13.57 -22.71
C ASP A 343 -37.87 13.15 -24.13
N LEU A 344 -36.80 12.36 -24.25
CA LEU A 344 -36.61 11.47 -25.39
C LEU A 344 -36.51 10.05 -24.84
N GLU A 345 -37.67 9.39 -24.93
CA GLU A 345 -37.90 7.94 -24.97
C GLU A 345 -37.93 7.20 -23.63
N GLU A 346 -39.15 7.17 -23.07
CA GLU A 346 -39.74 5.97 -22.47
C GLU A 346 -39.67 4.79 -23.47
N GLU A 347 -38.54 4.09 -23.57
CA GLU A 347 -38.54 2.70 -24.08
C GLU A 347 -37.26 1.91 -23.75
N CYS A 348 -36.76 1.97 -22.50
CA CYS A 348 -35.77 0.98 -22.02
C CYS A 348 -35.71 0.93 -20.49
N SER A 349 -36.78 0.48 -19.83
CA SER A 349 -36.77 0.22 -18.39
C SER A 349 -37.34 -1.16 -18.07
N LYS A 350 -36.62 -2.20 -18.52
CA LYS A 350 -36.70 -3.56 -17.99
C LYS A 350 -35.35 -4.27 -18.07
N ASP A 351 -34.32 -3.73 -17.41
CA ASP A 351 -33.24 -4.52 -16.81
C ASP A 351 -32.29 -3.60 -16.02
N PRO A 352 -32.04 -3.84 -14.72
CA PRO A 352 -31.07 -3.08 -13.95
C PRO A 352 -29.67 -3.65 -14.20
N ASN A 353 -29.00 -3.21 -15.28
CA ASN A 353 -27.57 -3.44 -15.45
C ASN A 353 -26.79 -2.37 -14.65
N PRO A 354 -25.83 -2.75 -13.77
CA PRO A 354 -25.06 -1.81 -12.96
C PRO A 354 -23.92 -1.09 -13.72
N LEU A 355 -23.99 -0.99 -15.05
CA LEU A 355 -22.89 -0.56 -15.90
C LEU A 355 -23.13 0.73 -16.68
N ASP A 356 -24.25 1.42 -16.45
CA ASP A 356 -24.43 2.78 -16.94
C ASP A 356 -23.86 3.76 -15.91
N THR A 357 -22.80 4.45 -16.32
CA THR A 357 -22.16 5.56 -15.62
C THR A 357 -23.18 6.65 -15.26
N PRO A 358 -22.96 7.42 -14.17
CA PRO A 358 -23.91 8.41 -13.72
C PRO A 358 -24.13 9.44 -14.81
N SER A 359 -25.30 9.38 -15.44
CA SER A 359 -25.76 10.44 -16.33
C SER A 359 -25.73 11.77 -15.56
N LYS A 360 -25.66 12.89 -16.27
CA LYS A 360 -25.73 14.27 -15.70
C LYS A 360 -26.87 14.46 -14.68
N LYS A 361 -27.89 13.61 -14.74
CA LYS A 361 -29.03 13.51 -13.82
C LYS A 361 -28.62 12.94 -12.45
N GLU A 362 -27.80 11.89 -12.42
CA GLU A 362 -27.29 11.28 -11.18
C GLU A 362 -26.31 12.17 -10.42
N THR A 363 -25.49 12.98 -11.10
CA THR A 363 -24.56 13.91 -10.44
C THR A 363 -25.27 15.11 -9.81
N LEU A 364 -26.36 15.57 -10.42
CA LEU A 364 -27.23 16.59 -9.83
C LEU A 364 -28.03 16.01 -8.66
N GLU A 365 -28.63 14.83 -8.82
CA GLU A 365 -29.38 14.16 -7.75
C GLU A 365 -28.50 13.79 -6.54
N THR A 366 -27.24 13.44 -6.77
CA THR A 366 -26.27 13.19 -5.69
C THR A 366 -25.84 14.48 -4.99
N PHE A 367 -25.73 15.59 -5.73
CA PHE A 367 -25.50 16.91 -5.15
C PHE A 367 -26.66 17.36 -4.27
N ASP A 368 -27.90 17.22 -4.76
CA ASP A 368 -29.13 17.58 -4.04
C ASP A 368 -29.25 16.77 -2.76
N LYS A 369 -29.13 15.44 -2.83
CA LYS A 369 -29.14 14.55 -1.65
C LYS A 369 -28.03 14.89 -0.65
N SER A 370 -26.85 15.28 -1.13
CA SER A 370 -25.73 15.65 -0.26
C SER A 370 -26.00 16.96 0.48
N LEU A 371 -26.55 17.96 -0.22
CA LEU A 371 -26.92 19.25 0.34
C LEU A 371 -28.07 19.12 1.34
N GLU A 372 -29.11 18.35 1.02
CA GLU A 372 -30.19 17.99 1.95
C GLU A 372 -29.63 17.31 3.19
N SER A 373 -28.80 16.27 3.03
CA SER A 373 -28.19 15.56 4.17
C SER A 373 -27.30 16.44 5.04
N PHE A 374 -26.69 17.48 4.47
CA PHE A 374 -25.85 18.43 5.20
C PHE A 374 -26.72 19.38 6.01
N ILE A 375 -27.79 19.90 5.42
CA ILE A 375 -28.76 20.78 6.10
C ILE A 375 -29.43 20.01 7.24
N GLU A 376 -29.82 18.75 7.03
CA GLU A 376 -30.39 17.89 8.08
C GLU A 376 -29.40 17.62 9.22
N ARG A 377 -28.10 17.44 8.93
CA ARG A 377 -27.05 17.27 9.94
C ARG A 377 -26.71 18.53 10.72
N LYS A 378 -26.80 19.69 10.08
CA LYS A 378 -26.56 21.00 10.72
C LYS A 378 -27.77 21.51 11.48
N HIS A 379 -28.94 20.98 11.15
CA HIS A 379 -30.11 21.19 11.96
C HIS A 379 -29.98 20.42 13.29
N PRO A 380 -30.22 21.07 14.43
CA PRO A 380 -30.41 20.38 15.68
C PRO A 380 -31.81 19.77 15.70
N SER A 381 -32.06 18.75 14.88
CA SER A 381 -33.08 17.78 15.28
C SER A 381 -32.48 17.00 16.46
N SER A 382 -32.92 17.39 17.66
CA SER A 382 -33.24 16.42 18.71
C SER A 382 -32.06 15.76 19.45
N ASP A 383 -31.23 16.53 20.16
CA ASP A 383 -30.58 16.00 21.37
C ASP A 383 -30.46 17.07 22.47
N LEU A 384 -30.07 18.31 22.13
CA LEU A 384 -30.11 19.43 23.08
C LEU A 384 -31.54 19.96 23.32
N MET A 385 -32.37 20.08 22.27
CA MET A 385 -33.80 20.40 22.41
C MET A 385 -34.63 19.24 22.99
N LEU A 386 -34.25 17.99 22.75
CA LEU A 386 -34.90 16.84 23.39
C LEU A 386 -34.56 16.74 24.88
N LYS A 387 -33.30 16.99 25.27
CA LYS A 387 -32.91 17.09 26.69
C LYS A 387 -33.54 18.28 27.43
N LEU A 388 -33.96 19.32 26.71
CA LEU A 388 -34.76 20.43 27.25
C LEU A 388 -36.24 20.04 27.40
N ASN A 389 -36.78 19.27 26.45
CA ASN A 389 -38.15 18.75 26.50
C ASN A 389 -38.35 17.62 27.53
N GLU A 390 -37.28 16.99 28.04
CA GLU A 390 -37.31 16.13 29.23
C GLU A 390 -37.46 16.94 30.54
N GLY A 391 -38.49 17.81 30.58
CA GLY A 391 -39.26 18.14 31.78
C GLY A 391 -38.52 18.53 33.07
N ARG A 392 -37.47 19.36 33.04
CA ARG A 392 -36.81 19.81 34.29
C ARG A 392 -36.57 21.32 34.48
N TYR A 393 -37.02 22.19 33.59
CA TYR A 393 -36.89 23.64 33.81
C TYR A 393 -38.15 24.41 33.40
N SER A 394 -38.88 24.93 34.40
CA SER A 394 -39.96 25.89 34.25
C SER A 394 -39.45 27.33 34.46
N GLY A 395 -39.91 28.27 33.63
CA GLY A 395 -39.74 29.73 33.80
C GLY A 395 -38.37 30.30 33.39
N GLU A 396 -38.38 31.45 32.70
CA GLU A 396 -37.30 32.39 32.25
C GLU A 396 -35.97 31.82 31.69
N ASN A 397 -35.43 30.76 32.28
CA ASN A 397 -34.29 29.98 31.81
C ASN A 397 -34.57 29.25 30.49
N HIS A 398 -35.81 28.83 30.20
CA HIS A 398 -36.16 28.17 28.93
C HIS A 398 -36.03 29.15 27.75
N VAL A 399 -36.50 30.39 27.90
CA VAL A 399 -36.38 31.45 26.88
C VAL A 399 -34.91 31.85 26.68
N SER A 400 -34.13 31.87 27.76
CA SER A 400 -32.70 32.18 27.71
C SER A 400 -31.89 31.06 27.05
N LEU A 401 -32.25 29.79 27.30
CA LEU A 401 -31.65 28.61 26.68
C LEU A 401 -32.08 28.43 25.23
N GLU A 402 -33.33 28.77 24.87
CA GLU A 402 -33.78 28.85 23.47
C GLU A 402 -33.05 29.96 22.72
N LYS A 403 -32.87 31.14 23.32
CA LYS A 403 -32.04 32.21 22.75
C LYS A 403 -30.58 31.79 22.60
N LEU A 404 -30.02 31.05 23.56
CA LEU A 404 -28.67 30.51 23.46
C LEU A 404 -28.57 29.42 22.38
N ALA A 405 -29.56 28.53 22.28
CA ALA A 405 -29.62 27.50 21.24
C ALA A 405 -29.80 28.12 19.85
N SER A 406 -30.63 29.16 19.71
CA SER A 406 -30.77 29.92 18.47
C SER A 406 -29.50 30.70 18.14
N ASN A 407 -28.76 31.20 19.12
CA ASN A 407 -27.47 31.89 18.88
C ASN A 407 -26.35 30.92 18.48
N VAL A 408 -26.35 29.69 19.00
CA VAL A 408 -25.32 28.68 18.71
C VAL A 408 -25.60 27.92 17.41
N SER A 409 -26.87 27.56 17.17
CA SER A 409 -27.27 26.65 16.09
C SER A 409 -28.32 27.22 15.13
N GLY A 410 -28.89 28.39 15.43
CA GLY A 410 -29.87 29.04 14.56
C GLY A 410 -29.28 29.40 13.20
N ILE A 411 -30.17 29.34 12.21
CA ILE A 411 -29.90 29.70 10.83
C ILE A 411 -30.92 30.78 10.48
N THR A 412 -30.44 31.96 10.06
CA THR A 412 -31.34 33.02 9.59
C THR A 412 -31.66 32.83 8.12
N ARG A 413 -32.77 33.42 7.67
CA ARG A 413 -33.19 33.35 6.26
C ARG A 413 -32.11 33.88 5.33
N ASN A 414 -31.51 35.01 5.66
CA ASN A 414 -30.48 35.63 4.83
C ASN A 414 -29.21 34.77 4.77
N GLN A 415 -28.80 34.14 5.88
CA GLN A 415 -27.67 33.21 5.88
C GLN A 415 -27.91 31.99 4.98
N LEU A 416 -29.12 31.42 5.03
CA LEU A 416 -29.49 30.27 4.20
C LEU A 416 -29.52 30.63 2.71
N LEU A 417 -30.13 31.76 2.36
CA LEU A 417 -30.19 32.22 0.97
C LEU A 417 -28.79 32.45 0.39
N VAL A 418 -27.93 33.20 1.12
CA VAL A 418 -26.55 33.45 0.69
C VAL A 418 -25.74 32.16 0.59
N PHE A 419 -25.95 31.21 1.50
CA PHE A 419 -25.31 29.89 1.45
C PHE A 419 -25.73 29.09 0.21
N LEU A 420 -27.03 29.00 -0.07
CA LEU A 420 -27.56 28.25 -1.21
C LEU A 420 -27.14 28.90 -2.54
N GLU A 421 -27.25 30.22 -2.64
CA GLU A 421 -26.80 30.98 -3.81
C GLU A 421 -25.29 30.81 -4.07
N THR A 422 -24.48 30.85 -3.02
CA THR A 422 -23.05 30.58 -3.12
C THR A 422 -22.78 29.15 -3.59
N CYS A 423 -23.50 28.16 -3.05
CA CYS A 423 -23.34 26.74 -3.44
C CYS A 423 -23.68 26.53 -4.92
N ILE A 424 -24.83 27.02 -5.38
CA ILE A 424 -25.30 26.88 -6.76
C ILE A 424 -24.36 27.60 -7.73
N THR A 425 -23.96 28.83 -7.40
CA THR A 425 -23.03 29.62 -8.23
C THR A 425 -21.68 28.91 -8.37
N ARG A 426 -21.15 28.37 -7.26
CA ARG A 426 -19.89 27.61 -7.27
C ARG A 426 -19.99 26.26 -7.95
N TYR A 427 -21.14 25.61 -7.90
CA TYR A 427 -21.35 24.37 -8.66
C TYR A 427 -21.31 24.65 -10.16
N ASN A 428 -21.99 25.71 -10.62
CA ASN A 428 -22.00 26.08 -12.04
C ASN A 428 -20.65 26.58 -12.54
N SER A 429 -19.89 27.35 -11.73
CA SER A 429 -18.56 27.83 -12.11
C SER A 429 -17.51 26.73 -12.21
N LYS A 430 -17.78 25.53 -11.68
CA LYS A 430 -16.85 24.39 -11.67
C LYS A 430 -17.08 23.41 -12.82
N LYS A 431 -18.07 23.66 -13.67
CA LYS A 431 -18.26 22.85 -14.87
C LYS A 431 -17.09 23.11 -15.82
N ILE A 432 -16.57 22.04 -16.40
CA ILE A 432 -15.45 22.15 -17.33
C ILE A 432 -15.85 22.99 -18.56
N GLU A 433 -14.99 23.92 -18.96
CA GLU A 433 -15.26 24.76 -20.13
C GLU A 433 -15.09 23.95 -21.43
N ALA A 434 -16.01 24.16 -22.38
CA ALA A 434 -15.90 23.57 -23.70
C ALA A 434 -14.68 24.15 -24.44
N GLY A 435 -13.97 23.30 -25.19
CA GLY A 435 -12.70 23.61 -25.84
C GLY A 435 -11.47 23.28 -24.98
N THR A 436 -11.64 22.91 -23.72
CA THR A 436 -10.53 22.51 -22.84
C THR A 436 -9.85 21.25 -23.37
N ALA A 437 -8.52 21.30 -23.53
CA ALA A 437 -7.67 20.18 -23.91
C ALA A 437 -7.45 19.20 -22.74
N ILE A 438 -8.55 18.56 -22.30
CA ILE A 438 -8.58 17.72 -21.10
C ILE A 438 -7.63 16.53 -21.19
N GLY A 439 -7.39 16.00 -22.39
CA GLY A 439 -6.44 14.90 -22.57
C GLY A 439 -4.99 15.30 -22.31
N ALA A 440 -4.57 16.49 -22.74
CA ALA A 440 -3.23 17.02 -22.47
C ALA A 440 -3.04 17.30 -20.96
N ILE A 441 -4.04 17.90 -20.32
CA ILE A 441 -4.05 18.15 -18.86
C ILE A 441 -3.98 16.82 -18.09
N GLY A 442 -4.77 15.83 -18.48
CA GLY A 442 -4.77 14.49 -17.88
C GLY A 442 -3.45 13.75 -18.08
N ALA A 443 -2.86 13.82 -19.27
CA ALA A 443 -1.57 13.21 -19.58
C ALA A 443 -0.45 13.76 -18.68
N GLN A 444 -0.41 15.08 -18.51
CA GLN A 444 0.57 15.73 -17.64
C GLN A 444 0.32 15.41 -16.16
N SER A 445 -0.94 15.41 -15.73
CA SER A 445 -1.34 15.10 -14.35
C SER A 445 -1.00 13.68 -13.92
N ILE A 446 -0.93 12.72 -14.86
CA ILE A 446 -0.46 11.35 -14.59
C ILE A 446 1.07 11.26 -14.72
N GLY A 447 1.66 11.97 -15.69
CA GLY A 447 3.09 11.91 -15.98
C GLY A 447 3.98 12.57 -14.92
N GLU A 448 3.56 13.73 -14.41
CA GLU A 448 4.35 14.52 -13.46
C GLU A 448 4.51 13.81 -12.10
N PRO A 449 3.47 13.27 -11.43
CA PRO A 449 3.64 12.52 -10.19
C PRO A 449 4.51 11.28 -10.36
N GLY A 450 4.58 10.72 -11.57
CA GLY A 450 5.50 9.64 -11.91
C GLY A 450 6.97 9.99 -11.61
N THR A 451 7.37 11.26 -11.73
CA THR A 451 8.72 11.74 -11.38
C THR A 451 9.01 11.68 -9.87
N GLN A 452 7.97 11.84 -9.05
CA GLN A 452 8.05 11.83 -7.58
C GLN A 452 7.97 10.40 -7.03
N MET A 453 7.38 9.47 -7.78
CA MET A 453 7.36 8.07 -7.40
C MET A 453 8.76 7.48 -7.44
N THR A 454 9.12 6.70 -6.41
CA THR A 454 10.40 5.98 -6.43
C THR A 454 10.40 4.89 -7.50
N LEU A 455 11.54 4.60 -8.16
CA LEU A 455 11.62 3.42 -9.05
C LEU A 455 11.45 2.12 -8.26
N LYS A 456 11.68 2.18 -6.94
CA LYS A 456 11.65 1.06 -6.02
C LYS A 456 10.93 1.41 -4.72
N THR A 457 9.62 1.24 -4.70
CA THR A 457 8.89 1.15 -3.44
C THR A 457 8.75 -0.32 -3.08
N PHE A 458 9.62 -0.83 -2.20
CA PHE A 458 9.34 -2.07 -1.49
C PHE A 458 8.23 -1.75 -0.47
N HIS A 459 6.98 -1.83 -0.90
CA HIS A 459 5.87 -1.93 0.03
C HIS A 459 5.40 -3.37 0.03
N PHE A 460 5.50 -3.96 1.22
CA PHE A 460 4.78 -5.17 1.56
C PHE A 460 3.28 -4.84 1.53
N ALA A 461 2.47 -5.68 0.88
CA ALA A 461 1.02 -5.55 0.84
C ALA A 461 0.37 -5.88 2.21
N GLY A 462 0.86 -5.29 3.29
CA GLY A 462 0.53 -5.63 4.67
C GLY A 462 1.11 -6.97 5.15
N VAL A 463 1.87 -7.69 4.32
CA VAL A 463 2.49 -8.99 4.66
C VAL A 463 3.96 -9.00 4.23
N ALA A 464 4.87 -9.23 5.18
CA ALA A 464 6.33 -9.14 5.02
C ALA A 464 6.95 -10.04 3.93
N SER A 465 6.18 -10.96 3.33
CA SER A 465 6.67 -11.95 2.36
C SER A 465 6.31 -11.68 0.90
N MET A 466 5.38 -10.75 0.63
CA MET A 466 4.93 -10.44 -0.74
C MET A 466 5.48 -9.09 -1.18
N ASN A 467 6.49 -9.15 -2.04
CA ASN A 467 7.00 -7.99 -2.75
C ASN A 467 6.01 -7.65 -3.87
N VAL A 468 5.52 -6.41 -3.91
CA VAL A 468 4.64 -5.93 -4.98
C VAL A 468 5.41 -4.92 -5.82
N THR A 469 5.32 -5.02 -7.14
CA THR A 469 5.82 -3.96 -8.02
C THR A 469 4.97 -2.71 -7.88
N LEU A 470 5.61 -1.62 -7.46
CA LEU A 470 4.97 -0.31 -7.25
C LEU A 470 5.83 0.79 -7.88
N GLY A 471 5.27 2.00 -7.96
CA GLY A 471 5.92 3.15 -8.58
C GLY A 471 5.91 3.09 -10.11
N VAL A 472 6.91 3.71 -10.73
CA VAL A 472 7.00 3.91 -12.19
C VAL A 472 6.96 2.59 -12.98
N PRO A 473 7.64 1.50 -12.59
CA PRO A 473 7.57 0.23 -13.33
C PRO A 473 6.15 -0.31 -13.43
N ARG A 474 5.36 -0.16 -12.37
CA ARG A 474 3.97 -0.64 -12.35
C ARG A 474 3.08 0.20 -13.27
N ILE A 475 3.23 1.51 -13.24
CA ILE A 475 2.52 2.42 -14.17
C ILE A 475 2.86 2.07 -15.62
N LYS A 476 4.14 1.80 -15.91
CA LYS A 476 4.60 1.38 -17.23
C LYS A 476 3.96 0.06 -17.68
N GLU A 477 3.82 -0.92 -16.80
CA GLU A 477 3.11 -2.18 -17.10
C GLU A 477 1.64 -1.94 -17.46
N ILE A 478 0.96 -1.06 -16.72
CA ILE A 478 -0.46 -0.71 -16.93
C ILE A 478 -0.64 0.02 -18.26
N ILE A 479 0.12 1.10 -18.51
CA ILE A 479 0.03 1.90 -19.75
C ILE A 479 0.34 1.06 -20.99
N ASN A 480 1.28 0.11 -20.89
CA ASN A 480 1.64 -0.75 -22.01
C ASN A 480 0.66 -1.92 -22.21
N ALA A 481 -0.34 -2.09 -21.35
CA ALA A 481 -1.22 -3.27 -21.33
C ALA A 481 -0.42 -4.58 -21.43
N ALA A 482 0.65 -4.70 -20.63
CA ALA A 482 1.59 -5.80 -20.74
C ALA A 482 0.90 -7.15 -20.45
N LYS A 483 0.99 -8.10 -21.40
CA LYS A 483 0.41 -9.46 -21.23
C LYS A 483 1.06 -10.25 -20.10
N ARG A 484 2.32 -9.97 -19.80
CA ARG A 484 3.10 -10.59 -18.72
C ARG A 484 3.55 -9.48 -17.78
N ILE A 485 2.97 -9.47 -16.59
CA ILE A 485 3.31 -8.51 -15.54
C ILE A 485 4.18 -9.18 -14.48
N ASN A 486 5.02 -8.38 -13.82
CA ASN A 486 5.73 -8.85 -12.64
C ASN A 486 4.78 -8.89 -11.45
N THR A 487 4.86 -9.93 -10.63
CA THR A 487 4.07 -10.12 -9.39
C THR A 487 2.54 -9.94 -9.59
N PRO A 488 1.87 -10.79 -10.41
CA PRO A 488 0.42 -10.75 -10.56
C PRO A 488 -0.28 -11.23 -9.29
N ILE A 489 -0.83 -10.32 -8.50
CA ILE A 489 -1.53 -10.65 -7.25
C ILE A 489 -3.04 -10.50 -7.45
N ILE A 490 -3.78 -11.55 -7.08
CA ILE A 490 -5.23 -11.59 -7.08
C ILE A 490 -5.70 -11.67 -5.63
N THR A 491 -6.52 -10.72 -5.22
CA THR A 491 -7.16 -10.72 -3.91
C THR A 491 -8.50 -11.43 -4.02
N THR A 492 -8.70 -12.48 -3.22
CA THR A 492 -9.94 -13.26 -3.22
C THR A 492 -10.56 -13.29 -1.83
N ALA A 493 -11.86 -12.96 -1.77
CA ALA A 493 -12.64 -13.04 -0.55
C ALA A 493 -13.14 -14.47 -0.35
N LEU A 494 -13.12 -14.93 0.91
CA LEU A 494 -13.71 -16.21 1.29
C LEU A 494 -15.17 -15.99 1.68
N GLN A 495 -16.06 -16.88 1.24
CA GLN A 495 -17.47 -16.89 1.66
C GLN A 495 -17.59 -17.10 3.18
N CYS A 496 -16.83 -18.07 3.71
CA CYS A 496 -16.65 -18.28 5.14
C CYS A 496 -15.27 -17.78 5.55
N ASN A 497 -15.21 -16.56 6.08
CA ASN A 497 -13.97 -15.85 6.41
C ASN A 497 -13.56 -15.97 7.89
N ASP A 498 -14.36 -16.63 8.72
CA ASP A 498 -14.14 -16.77 10.16
C ASP A 498 -13.29 -18.01 10.54
N ASN A 499 -13.18 -19.00 9.64
CA ASN A 499 -12.57 -20.29 9.95
C ASN A 499 -11.24 -20.53 9.22
N ASP A 500 -10.16 -20.66 9.99
CA ASP A 500 -8.80 -20.95 9.51
C ASP A 500 -8.71 -22.30 8.77
N ILE A 501 -9.51 -23.31 9.13
CA ILE A 501 -9.53 -24.63 8.48
C ILE A 501 -10.05 -24.51 7.05
N ILE A 502 -11.15 -23.78 6.86
CA ILE A 502 -11.74 -23.59 5.53
C ILE A 502 -10.77 -22.78 4.66
N ALA A 503 -10.15 -21.74 5.22
CA ALA A 503 -9.13 -20.95 4.51
C ALA A 503 -7.94 -21.81 4.05
N LYS A 504 -7.44 -22.72 4.91
CA LYS A 504 -6.36 -23.67 4.56
C LYS A 504 -6.79 -24.67 3.49
N LEU A 505 -8.02 -25.19 3.57
CA LEU A 505 -8.56 -26.13 2.58
C LEU A 505 -8.71 -25.46 1.21
N VAL A 506 -9.24 -24.23 1.15
CA VAL A 506 -9.36 -23.47 -0.11
C VAL A 506 -7.97 -23.13 -0.65
N LYS A 507 -7.04 -22.71 0.22
CA LYS A 507 -5.63 -22.50 -0.14
C LYS A 507 -5.03 -23.74 -0.81
N GLY A 508 -5.15 -24.92 -0.21
CA GLY A 508 -4.59 -26.17 -0.76
C GLY A 508 -5.23 -26.65 -2.08
N ARG A 509 -6.43 -26.16 -2.42
CA ARG A 509 -7.07 -26.42 -3.72
C ARG A 509 -6.56 -25.50 -4.83
N ILE A 510 -6.13 -24.29 -4.48
CA ILE A 510 -5.68 -23.28 -5.44
C ILE A 510 -4.17 -23.37 -5.65
N GLU A 511 -3.42 -23.45 -4.56
CA GLU A 511 -1.95 -23.51 -4.56
C GLU A 511 -1.45 -24.75 -5.30
N LYS A 512 -0.49 -24.54 -6.19
CA LYS A 512 0.12 -25.60 -6.99
C LYS A 512 0.95 -26.53 -6.09
N THR A 513 0.53 -27.78 -6.01
CA THR A 513 1.24 -28.83 -5.26
C THR A 513 1.96 -29.78 -6.21
N LEU A 514 3.27 -29.88 -6.05
CA LEU A 514 4.11 -30.78 -6.83
C LEU A 514 4.19 -32.17 -6.19
N LEU A 515 4.38 -33.21 -7.00
CA LEU A 515 4.50 -34.58 -6.51
C LEU A 515 5.65 -34.75 -5.51
N GLU A 516 6.77 -34.04 -5.71
CA GLU A 516 7.90 -34.07 -4.78
C GLU A 516 7.58 -33.54 -3.38
N GLN A 517 6.63 -32.60 -3.26
CA GLN A 517 6.25 -32.04 -1.96
C GLN A 517 5.41 -33.03 -1.15
N VAL A 518 4.69 -33.91 -1.85
CA VAL A 518 3.71 -34.85 -1.28
C VAL A 518 4.28 -36.26 -1.13
N ALA A 519 5.29 -36.62 -1.93
CA ALA A 519 5.93 -37.94 -1.89
C ALA A 519 6.90 -38.06 -0.71
N LYS A 520 6.79 -39.15 0.05
CA LYS A 520 7.79 -39.56 1.05
C LYS A 520 9.09 -40.01 0.36
N SER A 521 8.98 -40.73 -0.75
CA SER A 521 10.13 -41.15 -1.54
C SER A 521 9.72 -41.55 -2.96
N ILE A 522 10.55 -41.18 -3.94
CA ILE A 522 10.46 -41.62 -5.35
C ILE A 522 11.72 -42.46 -5.64
N LYS A 523 11.57 -43.78 -5.66
CA LYS A 523 12.70 -44.72 -5.82
C LYS A 523 12.59 -45.47 -7.14
N THR A 524 13.73 -45.70 -7.77
CA THR A 524 13.86 -46.60 -8.93
C THR A 524 14.09 -48.01 -8.42
N SER A 525 13.20 -48.93 -8.77
CA SER A 525 13.33 -50.37 -8.53
C SER A 525 13.76 -51.04 -9.83
N GLN A 526 14.88 -51.73 -9.82
CA GLN A 526 15.34 -52.52 -10.96
C GLN A 526 15.35 -53.99 -10.55
N ALA A 527 14.45 -54.76 -11.15
CA ALA A 527 14.42 -56.22 -11.05
C ALA A 527 14.95 -56.83 -12.35
N SER A 528 15.35 -58.11 -12.31
CA SER A 528 15.97 -58.81 -13.46
C SER A 528 15.13 -58.79 -14.75
N ARG A 529 13.82 -58.56 -14.63
CA ARG A 529 12.85 -58.58 -15.75
C ARG A 529 12.05 -57.29 -15.93
N SER A 530 12.15 -56.32 -15.02
CA SER A 530 11.39 -55.07 -15.09
C SER A 530 12.11 -53.96 -14.35
N ALA A 531 11.98 -52.73 -14.87
CA ALA A 531 12.36 -51.55 -14.11
C ALA A 531 11.16 -50.63 -13.95
N SER A 532 10.97 -50.17 -12.73
CA SER A 532 9.85 -49.36 -12.35
C SER A 532 10.26 -48.26 -11.39
N ILE A 533 9.44 -47.21 -11.33
CA ILE A 533 9.57 -46.14 -10.36
C ILE A 533 8.46 -46.33 -9.34
N VAL A 534 8.84 -46.57 -8.09
CA VAL A 534 7.92 -46.73 -6.97
C VAL A 534 7.83 -45.39 -6.24
N ILE A 535 6.61 -44.84 -6.20
CA ILE A 535 6.30 -43.60 -5.49
C ILE A 535 5.50 -43.96 -4.24
N THR A 536 5.98 -43.52 -3.08
CA THR A 536 5.29 -43.66 -1.80
C THR A 536 4.86 -42.28 -1.31
N LEU A 537 3.57 -42.09 -1.05
CA LEU A 537 2.98 -40.83 -0.59
C LEU A 537 3.10 -40.68 0.93
N ASP A 538 3.32 -39.44 1.40
CA ASP A 538 3.30 -39.12 2.83
C ASP A 538 1.91 -38.68 3.29
N MET A 539 1.10 -39.64 3.73
CA MET A 539 -0.26 -39.36 4.20
C MET A 539 -0.31 -38.41 5.41
N LYS A 540 0.74 -38.36 6.26
CA LYS A 540 0.77 -37.44 7.40
C LYS A 540 0.86 -35.99 6.93
N ARG A 541 1.70 -35.73 5.93
CA ARG A 541 1.88 -34.40 5.33
C ARG A 541 0.63 -33.96 4.57
N ILE A 542 0.01 -34.89 3.82
CA ILE A 542 -1.24 -34.66 3.07
C ILE A 542 -2.38 -34.28 4.01
N GLN A 543 -2.58 -35.04 5.09
CA GLN A 543 -3.62 -34.79 6.08
C GLN A 543 -3.38 -33.48 6.85
N GLY A 544 -2.13 -33.21 7.23
CA GLY A 544 -1.76 -31.95 7.90
C GLY A 544 -2.00 -30.71 7.04
N ALA A 545 -1.85 -30.83 5.71
CA ALA A 545 -2.16 -29.78 4.73
C ALA A 545 -3.64 -29.76 4.30
N GLN A 546 -4.47 -30.66 4.83
CA GLN A 546 -5.90 -30.81 4.48
C GLN A 546 -6.15 -31.03 2.97
N LEU A 547 -5.21 -31.71 2.31
CA LEU A 547 -5.31 -32.05 0.89
C LEU A 547 -6.00 -33.41 0.72
N SER A 548 -7.06 -33.49 -0.08
CA SER A 548 -7.59 -34.78 -0.55
C SER A 548 -6.77 -35.28 -1.76
N ILE A 549 -5.68 -36.00 -1.50
CA ILE A 549 -4.80 -36.60 -2.52
C ILE A 549 -4.56 -38.06 -2.16
N ASP A 550 -4.89 -38.97 -3.08
CA ASP A 550 -4.59 -40.40 -2.99
C ASP A 550 -3.77 -40.86 -4.21
N ALA A 551 -3.24 -42.09 -4.17
CA ALA A 551 -2.48 -42.66 -5.28
C ALA A 551 -3.27 -42.71 -6.61
N TYR A 552 -4.60 -42.83 -6.54
CA TYR A 552 -5.49 -42.74 -7.70
C TYR A 552 -5.51 -41.33 -8.30
N THR A 553 -5.63 -40.30 -7.46
CA THR A 553 -5.56 -38.90 -7.89
C THR A 553 -4.23 -38.59 -8.55
N VAL A 554 -3.12 -39.08 -7.97
CA VAL A 554 -1.77 -38.92 -8.54
C VAL A 554 -1.66 -39.61 -9.90
N LYS A 555 -2.23 -40.82 -10.06
CA LYS A 555 -2.26 -41.52 -11.35
C LYS A 555 -2.96 -40.65 -12.41
N GLU A 556 -4.14 -40.11 -12.10
CA GLU A 556 -4.88 -39.23 -13.02
C GLU A 556 -4.07 -37.99 -13.38
N SER A 557 -3.45 -37.32 -12.41
CA SER A 557 -2.60 -36.14 -12.65
C SER A 557 -1.40 -36.43 -13.56
N ILE A 558 -0.78 -37.60 -13.40
CA ILE A 558 0.33 -38.03 -14.27
C ILE A 558 -0.16 -38.22 -15.72
N LEU A 559 -1.32 -38.84 -15.92
CA LEU A 559 -1.88 -39.10 -17.24
C LEU A 559 -2.37 -37.83 -17.95
N GLN A 560 -2.92 -36.88 -17.19
CA GLN A 560 -3.38 -35.59 -17.72
C GLN A 560 -2.22 -34.63 -18.06
N THR A 561 -0.99 -34.94 -17.63
CA THR A 561 0.15 -34.07 -17.86
C THR A 561 0.54 -34.08 -19.35
N PRO A 562 0.40 -32.97 -20.11
CA PRO A 562 0.48 -32.96 -21.58
C PRO A 562 1.87 -33.32 -22.15
N ARG A 563 2.92 -33.28 -21.32
CA ARG A 563 4.31 -33.62 -21.72
C ARG A 563 4.73 -35.04 -21.32
N MET A 564 3.90 -35.76 -20.58
CA MET A 564 4.15 -37.14 -20.17
C MET A 564 3.32 -38.07 -21.04
N LYS A 565 3.85 -38.49 -22.19
CA LYS A 565 3.20 -39.45 -23.11
C LYS A 565 3.19 -40.88 -22.54
N LEU A 566 2.79 -41.05 -21.29
CA LEU A 566 2.68 -42.35 -20.62
C LEU A 566 1.32 -42.97 -20.93
N LYS A 567 1.31 -44.24 -21.32
CA LYS A 567 0.07 -45.02 -21.45
C LYS A 567 -0.46 -45.38 -20.07
N GLU A 568 -1.78 -45.44 -19.92
CA GLU A 568 -2.42 -45.78 -18.64
C GLU A 568 -1.95 -47.12 -18.05
N GLN A 569 -1.70 -48.11 -18.91
CA GLN A 569 -1.25 -49.45 -18.55
C GLN A 569 0.11 -49.48 -17.84
N LEU A 570 0.91 -48.41 -17.97
CA LEU A 570 2.24 -48.30 -17.39
C LEU A 570 2.21 -47.74 -15.96
N VAL A 571 1.08 -47.18 -15.51
CA VAL A 571 0.93 -46.63 -14.15
C VAL A 571 -0.01 -47.52 -13.33
N LYS A 572 0.59 -48.35 -12.48
CA LYS A 572 -0.13 -49.29 -11.59
C LYS A 572 -0.24 -48.72 -10.19
N VAL A 573 -1.47 -48.67 -9.66
CA VAL A 573 -1.69 -48.33 -8.24
C VAL A 573 -1.57 -49.62 -7.44
N LEU A 574 -0.60 -49.70 -6.54
CA LEU A 574 -0.43 -50.87 -5.67
C LEU A 574 -1.39 -50.77 -4.47
N ASN A 575 -1.41 -49.59 -3.83
CA ASN A 575 -2.24 -49.28 -2.66
C ASN A 575 -2.60 -47.79 -2.68
N ALA A 576 -3.55 -47.35 -1.84
CA ALA A 576 -3.93 -45.93 -1.71
C ALA A 576 -2.73 -44.98 -1.45
N ARG A 577 -1.62 -45.50 -0.92
CA ARG A 577 -0.40 -44.73 -0.57
C ARG A 577 0.78 -44.98 -1.53
N LYS A 578 0.68 -45.95 -2.44
CA LYS A 578 1.80 -46.40 -3.28
C LYS A 578 1.37 -46.64 -4.71
N LEU A 579 2.13 -46.07 -5.64
CA LEU A 579 2.00 -46.33 -7.07
C LEU A 579 3.34 -46.76 -7.66
N GLU A 580 3.25 -47.48 -8.76
CA GLU A 580 4.36 -48.01 -9.53
C GLU A 580 4.22 -47.58 -10.99
N VAL A 581 5.25 -46.95 -11.54
CA VAL A 581 5.32 -46.56 -12.95
C VAL A 581 6.34 -47.47 -13.63
N VAL A 582 5.86 -48.37 -14.49
CA VAL A 582 6.69 -49.34 -15.21
C VAL A 582 7.12 -48.74 -16.55
N LEU A 583 8.41 -48.83 -16.90
CA LEU A 583 8.86 -48.48 -18.26
C LEU A 583 9.06 -49.75 -19.10
N GLN A 584 8.68 -49.66 -20.37
CA GLN A 584 9.05 -50.59 -21.42
C GLN A 584 9.96 -49.84 -22.39
N ALA A 585 11.28 -49.97 -22.22
CA ALA A 585 12.29 -49.32 -23.06
C ALA A 585 13.47 -50.26 -23.33
N ASP A 586 14.29 -49.91 -24.33
CA ASP A 586 15.49 -50.66 -24.68
C ASP A 586 16.49 -50.73 -23.52
N ARG A 587 17.05 -51.93 -23.29
CA ARG A 587 17.97 -52.22 -22.17
C ARG A 587 19.17 -51.26 -22.09
N SER A 588 19.63 -50.73 -23.22
CA SER A 588 20.79 -49.82 -23.29
C SER A 588 20.49 -48.40 -22.82
N LYS A 589 19.24 -47.91 -22.95
CA LYS A 589 18.82 -46.54 -22.58
C LYS A 589 17.96 -46.49 -21.32
N LEU A 590 17.49 -47.64 -20.86
CA LEU A 590 16.56 -47.81 -19.74
C LEU A 590 16.98 -47.06 -18.46
N HIS A 591 18.26 -47.09 -18.09
CA HIS A 591 18.75 -46.40 -16.89
C HIS A 591 18.63 -44.86 -17.00
N PHE A 592 19.04 -44.29 -18.13
CA PHE A 592 18.95 -42.84 -18.37
C PHE A 592 17.50 -42.38 -18.48
N GLU A 593 16.64 -43.18 -19.12
CA GLU A 593 15.21 -42.87 -19.23
C GLU A 593 14.48 -42.96 -17.88
N LEU A 594 14.86 -43.90 -17.01
CA LEU A 594 14.34 -43.97 -15.63
C LEU A 594 14.72 -42.73 -14.83
N HIS A 595 15.97 -42.28 -14.90
CA HIS A 595 16.41 -41.06 -14.22
C HIS A 595 15.74 -39.81 -14.80
N ALA A 596 15.62 -39.72 -16.12
CA ALA A 596 14.91 -38.63 -16.79
C ALA A 596 13.42 -38.61 -16.41
N LEU A 597 12.78 -39.78 -16.35
CA LEU A 597 11.37 -39.90 -15.95
C LEU A 597 11.20 -39.57 -14.47
N LYS A 598 12.10 -40.02 -13.60
CA LYS A 598 12.10 -39.65 -12.17
C LYS A 598 12.12 -38.13 -11.98
N ASN A 599 12.99 -37.43 -12.69
CA ASN A 599 13.09 -35.96 -12.64
C ASN A 599 11.87 -35.23 -13.25
N LYS A 600 11.18 -35.87 -14.21
CA LYS A 600 9.92 -35.34 -14.77
C LYS A 600 8.75 -35.58 -13.84
N LEU A 601 8.67 -36.77 -13.23
CA LEU A 601 7.63 -37.16 -12.27
C LEU A 601 7.64 -36.27 -11.03
N SER A 602 8.81 -35.89 -10.52
CA SER A 602 8.90 -35.00 -9.34
C SER A 602 8.23 -33.64 -9.57
N LYS A 603 8.22 -33.14 -10.82
CA LYS A 603 7.64 -31.86 -11.24
C LYS A 603 6.17 -31.94 -11.68
N VAL A 604 5.53 -33.09 -11.57
CA VAL A 604 4.10 -33.24 -11.91
C VAL A 604 3.26 -32.50 -10.89
N VAL A 605 2.27 -31.74 -11.39
CA VAL A 605 1.28 -31.06 -10.55
C VAL A 605 0.21 -32.07 -10.18
N VAL A 606 0.11 -32.38 -8.90
CA VAL A 606 -0.87 -33.35 -8.40
C VAL A 606 -2.21 -32.66 -8.14
N LYS A 607 -2.17 -31.46 -7.57
CA LYS A 607 -3.36 -30.66 -7.26
C LYS A 607 -3.04 -29.18 -7.32
N GLY A 608 -4.05 -28.35 -7.57
CA GLY A 608 -3.88 -26.90 -7.71
C GLY A 608 -3.83 -26.44 -9.15
N ILE A 609 -3.78 -25.12 -9.33
CA ILE A 609 -3.79 -24.49 -10.64
C ILE A 609 -2.34 -24.25 -11.08
N ASN A 610 -1.96 -24.75 -12.26
CA ASN A 610 -0.57 -24.70 -12.71
C ASN A 610 0.01 -23.28 -12.88
N SER A 611 -0.85 -22.26 -13.06
CA SER A 611 -0.46 -20.85 -13.17
C SER A 611 -0.28 -20.14 -11.82
N VAL A 612 -0.62 -20.80 -10.70
CA VAL A 612 -0.40 -20.27 -9.35
C VAL A 612 0.97 -20.68 -8.89
N GLU A 613 1.72 -19.72 -8.35
CA GLU A 613 2.98 -20.01 -7.69
C GLU A 613 2.78 -20.15 -6.18
N ARG A 614 2.11 -19.19 -5.55
CA ARG A 614 1.87 -19.20 -4.09
C ARG A 614 0.53 -18.62 -3.70
N VAL A 615 0.03 -19.05 -2.53
CA VAL A 615 -1.17 -18.48 -1.90
C VAL A 615 -0.91 -18.15 -0.43
N ILE A 616 -1.26 -16.94 -0.04
CA ILE A 616 -1.09 -16.44 1.34
C ILE A 616 -2.44 -16.09 1.94
N ILE A 617 -2.65 -16.54 3.18
CA ILE A 617 -3.83 -16.19 3.98
C ILE A 617 -3.50 -14.91 4.75
N VAL A 618 -4.35 -13.90 4.63
CA VAL A 618 -4.17 -12.60 5.29
C VAL A 618 -5.40 -12.30 6.15
N ASN A 619 -5.17 -11.81 7.35
CA ASN A 619 -6.23 -11.31 8.21
C ASN A 619 -6.46 -9.82 7.93
N GLU A 620 -7.69 -9.45 7.53
CA GLU A 620 -8.09 -8.07 7.25
C GLU A 620 -8.50 -7.26 8.49
N ALA A 621 -8.64 -7.89 9.65
CA ALA A 621 -9.04 -7.20 10.85
C ALA A 621 -8.05 -6.06 11.16
N LYS A 622 -8.50 -4.81 10.96
CA LYS A 622 -7.80 -3.62 11.43
C LYS A 622 -7.72 -3.69 12.96
N GLU A 623 -6.66 -3.09 13.54
CA GLU A 623 -6.34 -3.00 14.97
C GLU A 623 -7.48 -2.62 15.94
N LYS A 624 -8.66 -2.22 15.43
CA LYS A 624 -9.81 -1.79 16.24
C LYS A 624 -10.60 -2.91 16.89
N ASP A 625 -10.51 -4.16 16.42
CA ASP A 625 -11.23 -5.30 17.03
C ASP A 625 -10.46 -6.64 16.87
N PRO A 626 -9.67 -7.08 17.86
CA PRO A 626 -8.83 -8.29 17.75
C PRO A 626 -9.62 -9.60 17.76
N THR A 627 -10.91 -9.56 18.11
CA THR A 627 -11.77 -10.75 18.26
C THR A 627 -12.40 -11.21 16.93
N ARG A 628 -12.57 -10.31 15.95
CA ARG A 628 -13.25 -10.61 14.68
C ARG A 628 -12.23 -10.84 13.56
N LYS A 629 -11.83 -12.09 13.36
CA LYS A 629 -10.93 -12.48 12.25
C LYS A 629 -11.69 -12.45 10.93
N LYS A 630 -11.21 -11.66 9.96
CA LYS A 630 -11.74 -11.65 8.60
C LYS A 630 -10.65 -12.09 7.65
N LEU A 631 -10.68 -13.35 7.23
CA LEU A 631 -9.62 -13.92 6.38
C LEU A 631 -9.88 -13.66 4.89
N LYS A 632 -8.81 -13.31 4.17
CA LYS A 632 -8.75 -13.25 2.71
C LYS A 632 -7.57 -14.05 2.18
N LEU A 633 -7.63 -14.44 0.90
CA LEU A 633 -6.51 -15.09 0.22
C LEU A 633 -5.89 -14.15 -0.81
N LEU A 634 -4.57 -14.00 -0.75
CA LEU A 634 -3.75 -13.38 -1.79
C LEU A 634 -3.11 -14.49 -2.63
N VAL A 635 -3.44 -14.52 -3.91
CA VAL A 635 -2.98 -15.54 -4.87
C VAL A 635 -2.01 -14.89 -5.84
N GLU A 636 -0.81 -15.45 -5.97
CA GLU A 636 0.17 -15.01 -6.96
C GLU A 636 0.07 -15.88 -8.23
N GLY A 637 -0.43 -15.28 -9.33
CA GLY A 637 -0.63 -15.96 -10.61
C GLY A 637 -1.57 -15.24 -11.57
N LEU A 638 -1.61 -15.68 -12.83
CA LEU A 638 -2.27 -14.95 -13.93
C LEU A 638 -3.72 -15.40 -14.27
N ASN A 639 -4.18 -16.57 -13.80
CA ASN A 639 -5.38 -17.20 -14.37
C ASN A 639 -6.69 -16.96 -13.57
N HIS A 640 -7.26 -15.76 -13.69
CA HIS A 640 -8.51 -15.39 -12.99
C HIS A 640 -9.65 -16.41 -13.17
N ILE A 641 -9.88 -16.86 -14.42
CA ILE A 641 -10.98 -17.76 -14.81
C ILE A 641 -10.84 -19.13 -14.13
N GLY A 642 -9.61 -19.63 -14.04
CA GLY A 642 -9.31 -20.86 -13.31
C GLY A 642 -9.77 -20.77 -11.85
N TYR A 643 -9.54 -19.63 -11.18
CA TYR A 643 -9.94 -19.40 -9.79
C TYR A 643 -11.45 -19.28 -9.62
N SER A 644 -12.11 -18.47 -10.46
CA SER A 644 -13.55 -18.23 -10.37
C SER A 644 -14.36 -19.52 -10.52
N ALA A 645 -13.86 -20.48 -11.31
CA ALA A 645 -14.48 -21.78 -11.50
C ALA A 645 -14.42 -22.69 -10.25
N TYR A 646 -13.49 -22.46 -9.31
CA TYR A 646 -13.44 -23.17 -8.02
C TYR A 646 -14.32 -22.52 -6.94
N MET A 647 -14.88 -21.34 -7.21
CA MET A 647 -15.53 -20.48 -6.21
C MET A 647 -17.05 -20.36 -6.37
N VAL A 648 -17.66 -21.10 -7.30
CA VAL A 648 -19.05 -20.87 -7.70
C VAL A 648 -19.80 -22.20 -7.87
N ASP A 649 -20.93 -22.36 -7.17
CA ASP A 649 -21.89 -23.44 -7.42
C ASP A 649 -22.27 -23.48 -8.92
N ASP A 650 -22.40 -24.70 -9.47
CA ASP A 650 -22.60 -24.99 -10.91
C ASP A 650 -23.62 -24.10 -11.69
N PRO A 651 -24.71 -23.54 -11.13
CA PRO A 651 -25.62 -22.68 -11.90
C PRO A 651 -25.03 -21.34 -12.37
N ILE A 652 -24.14 -20.68 -11.62
CA ILE A 652 -23.58 -19.38 -12.01
C ILE A 652 -22.40 -19.57 -13.00
N ARG A 653 -21.77 -20.74 -13.01
CA ARG A 653 -20.75 -21.17 -13.98
C ARG A 653 -21.26 -21.16 -15.42
N LYS A 654 -22.55 -21.47 -15.63
CA LYS A 654 -23.22 -21.35 -16.94
C LYS A 654 -23.44 -19.90 -17.36
N LYS A 655 -23.86 -19.02 -16.43
CA LYS A 655 -24.06 -17.58 -16.71
C LYS A 655 -22.76 -16.87 -17.09
N TYR A 656 -21.67 -17.09 -16.36
CA TYR A 656 -20.38 -16.43 -16.66
C TYR A 656 -19.76 -16.88 -18.00
N ARG A 657 -19.90 -18.17 -18.36
CA ARG A 657 -19.46 -18.63 -19.69
C ARG A 657 -20.26 -18.00 -20.83
N ALA A 658 -21.57 -17.83 -20.65
CA ALA A 658 -22.43 -17.20 -21.64
C ALA A 658 -22.07 -15.71 -21.84
N TRP A 659 -21.80 -15.00 -20.75
CA TRP A 659 -21.43 -13.57 -20.78
C TRP A 659 -20.10 -13.32 -21.50
N PHE A 660 -19.07 -14.14 -21.24
CA PHE A 660 -17.78 -14.00 -21.91
C PHE A 660 -17.78 -14.52 -23.36
N SER A 661 -18.60 -15.52 -23.70
CA SER A 661 -18.75 -15.91 -25.11
C SER A 661 -19.38 -14.82 -25.96
N GLN A 662 -20.28 -14.01 -25.37
CA GLN A 662 -20.87 -12.84 -26.03
C GLN A 662 -19.85 -11.69 -26.12
N GLY A 663 -19.07 -11.43 -25.07
CA GLY A 663 -18.02 -10.41 -25.09
C GLY A 663 -16.84 -10.71 -26.02
N ALA A 664 -16.47 -11.98 -26.21
CA ALA A 664 -15.40 -12.40 -27.12
C ALA A 664 -15.82 -12.44 -28.59
N GLN A 665 -17.11 -12.31 -28.90
CA GLN A 665 -17.61 -12.07 -30.26
C GLN A 665 -17.69 -10.57 -30.60
N ALA A 666 -17.54 -9.69 -29.60
CA ALA A 666 -17.61 -8.23 -29.75
C ALA A 666 -16.23 -7.53 -29.77
N ILE A 667 -15.13 -8.29 -29.60
CA ILE A 667 -13.74 -7.89 -29.86
C ILE A 667 -13.27 -8.65 -31.08
#